data_AF-A0A3Q0HGT3-F1
#
_entry.id   AF-A0A3Q0HGT3-F1
#
_cell.length_a   1.000
_cell.length_b   1.000
_cell.length_c   1.000
_cell.angle_alpha   90.00
_cell.angle_beta   90.00
_cell.angle_gamma   90.00
#
_symmetry.space_group_name_H-M   'P 1'
#
loop_
_entity.id
_entity.type
_entity.pdbx_description
1 polymer ?
#
loop_
_entity_poly.entity_id
_entity_poly.type
_entity_poly.pdbx_seq_one_letter_code
_entity_poly.pdbx_strand_id
1 'polypeptide(L)'
;MADVIGPILVQVQEDLHQLKRKLAGINLEGNQNALDVHNLETAIERTEIGLKKHAENYFNAINRQVLTVPSTDQKEACSKQLYKWELPKDAAQKQLTSPLVPVKPLTAQPWSKTACTSPRSQHKLAMHVKIRYDSEHASNKVLLNQKYGISLPLINKRKSAPVCAQKIVKGPTVSNLWVLPASHQMDAPLPVCERDAKRGILNLIERRLIPPAAKIILESPPVLPKVAPLHEFHKRHKKPVSGKMSRKADAVTDIFTYPDPKTTVNGTCFSNKGNIAPPPSNISVDSARRSKRVWTQPSPGQEVALCIPPQPETSQMMPFESFQNSVLDYDIAIHNGAIDHKAPAFLAFKQYYCLSWGSILSLLEHVEKLLKDYAIPLAIIKSRNLVELVPDFELDRRPSRDDILAMIKNRSTVKRLLNQPGRRYKGQDGTEMAATKIQATWRRYQARKAYIHFRQQQRASGVIAISWLLHTRMARVKKTLKESRRRHLENFYIRAKHLAANWNRIRTSRRTIIHIPSLDANVDVIYICPLHLSEELLQYYNKLLGLQAAVRSGNPEDMGDLQDRFKILTPEAINSFPNHPMCLATQLKYSPKTIKRIKNLIQGKDAYVIGGVPHKDDLAVADTLNVPILGSVPEVAHLYSTKSGSKRIFASACVPVPPGEYDIYTPQQMLDVLSQLVIDNMEVRRWLFKADSELGGNGTAYCDVTSHLKCYPWVQKERRRYAAEVWTKKWAHEPALVKISQELPGLLAQHAQPVNEKRFPTWEKFLQTFLSQGGVIEAFPPSENVTNLTVDMLIEPMGEIRMVSSGDQIHADGPLQSSGTTVPQCSVDPAVLNSLCLKIGEACRSREVLGYFSIDFVTFIHPQTMEQQVWATDLDLYYSDQLALTQLMLYVTDGNLDCSTGRLEVPLPCKKMKSQCVQTGEAKISSPLSSRYAVLSSQMRHSNLSVIYYSVLLQMCKAHGIGLDVQEKQGTIFMLYEDRRRYRLGMITIGEDLQGVLMTFARNLFIIHQEISAPNMQGETNFKMAIRDIEAILGTTAENKLKCEEEQSSKADAPQE
;
A
#
# COMPACT_ATOMS: atom_id res chain seq x y z
N MET A 1 4.20 -34.79 16.61
CA MET A 1 4.33 -34.71 18.08
C MET A 1 3.48 -33.61 18.73
N ALA A 2 3.05 -32.56 18.02
CA ALA A 2 2.33 -31.43 18.63
C ALA A 2 0.99 -31.80 19.32
N ASP A 3 0.24 -32.78 18.79
CA ASP A 3 -1.11 -33.12 19.27
C ASP A 3 -1.18 -33.69 20.70
N VAL A 4 -0.05 -34.11 21.29
CA VAL A 4 -0.03 -34.84 22.57
C VAL A 4 0.04 -33.90 23.79
N ILE A 5 0.76 -32.78 23.70
CA ILE A 5 1.07 -31.93 24.87
C ILE A 5 -0.09 -30.97 25.20
N GLY A 6 -0.84 -30.51 24.20
CA GLY A 6 -2.01 -29.63 24.39
C GLY A 6 -3.07 -30.22 25.33
N PRO A 7 -3.52 -31.47 25.13
CA PRO A 7 -4.42 -32.15 26.07
C PRO A 7 -3.84 -32.30 27.48
N ILE A 8 -2.55 -32.64 27.60
CA ILE A 8 -1.89 -32.84 28.91
C ILE A 8 -1.86 -31.54 29.72
N LEU A 9 -1.55 -30.40 29.11
CA LEU A 9 -1.54 -29.11 29.82
C LEU A 9 -2.95 -28.68 30.29
N VAL A 10 -3.99 -28.97 29.50
CA VAL A 10 -5.38 -28.73 29.91
C VAL A 10 -5.81 -29.67 31.03
N GLN A 11 -5.40 -30.95 30.98
CA GLN A 11 -5.67 -31.93 32.03
C GLN A 11 -5.02 -31.52 33.35
N VAL A 12 -3.73 -31.17 33.35
CA VAL A 12 -3.01 -30.68 34.55
C VAL A 12 -3.65 -29.42 35.14
N GLN A 13 -4.19 -28.52 34.31
CA GLN A 13 -4.89 -27.32 34.82
C GLN A 13 -6.26 -27.66 35.45
N GLU A 14 -7.04 -28.58 34.86
CA GLU A 14 -8.29 -29.05 35.47
C GLU A 14 -8.03 -29.87 36.75
N ASP A 15 -6.99 -30.70 36.76
CA ASP A 15 -6.58 -31.49 37.94
C ASP A 15 -6.15 -30.59 39.10
N LEU A 16 -5.40 -29.52 38.84
CA LEU A 16 -5.09 -28.48 39.85
C LEU A 16 -6.35 -27.74 40.32
N HIS A 17 -7.29 -27.42 39.43
CA HIS A 17 -8.58 -26.84 39.81
C HIS A 17 -9.49 -27.82 40.58
N GLN A 18 -9.37 -29.13 40.37
CA GLN A 18 -10.03 -30.14 41.20
C GLN A 18 -9.32 -30.28 42.56
N LEU A 19 -7.99 -30.22 42.61
CA LEU A 19 -7.23 -30.26 43.85
C LEU A 19 -7.58 -29.06 44.74
N LYS A 20 -7.63 -27.85 44.17
CA LYS A 20 -8.06 -26.63 44.87
C LYS A 20 -9.51 -26.73 45.38
N ARG A 21 -10.43 -27.31 44.60
CA ARG A 21 -11.82 -27.57 45.03
C ARG A 21 -11.92 -28.66 46.12
N LYS A 22 -11.07 -29.69 46.10
CA LYS A 22 -11.03 -30.75 47.13
C LYS A 22 -10.46 -30.22 48.45
N LEU A 23 -9.38 -29.44 48.40
CA LEU A 23 -8.79 -28.78 49.58
C LEU A 23 -9.79 -27.80 50.24
N ALA A 24 -10.53 -27.03 49.44
CA ALA A 24 -11.57 -26.13 49.94
C ALA A 24 -12.80 -26.85 50.57
N GLY A 25 -12.86 -28.18 50.53
CA GLY A 25 -13.93 -28.99 51.13
C GLY A 25 -13.54 -29.71 52.43
N ILE A 26 -12.32 -29.51 52.95
CA ILE A 26 -11.84 -30.19 54.16
C ILE A 26 -12.21 -29.38 55.41
N ASN A 27 -13.33 -29.74 56.05
CA ASN A 27 -13.62 -29.28 57.41
C ASN A 27 -12.64 -29.97 58.39
N LEU A 28 -11.85 -29.18 59.10
CA LEU A 28 -10.87 -29.65 60.08
C LEU A 28 -11.48 -29.78 61.48
N GLU A 29 -12.07 -30.93 61.78
CA GLU A 29 -12.20 -31.42 63.15
C GLU A 29 -11.13 -32.48 63.43
N GLY A 30 -10.29 -32.25 64.45
CA GLY A 30 -9.35 -33.25 64.97
C GLY A 30 -7.88 -33.10 64.54
N ASN A 31 -7.04 -32.77 65.52
CA ASN A 31 -5.58 -32.99 65.60
C ASN A 31 -4.64 -32.42 64.50
N GLN A 32 -4.00 -31.31 64.88
CA GLN A 32 -2.54 -31.19 65.00
C GLN A 32 -1.68 -31.75 63.84
N ASN A 33 -1.71 -31.06 62.71
CA ASN A 33 -0.47 -30.50 62.15
C ASN A 33 -0.82 -29.30 61.26
N ALA A 34 -0.22 -28.14 61.52
CA ALA A 34 -0.57 -26.89 60.86
C ALA A 34 0.02 -26.80 59.43
N LEU A 35 -0.60 -27.53 58.50
CA LEU A 35 -0.39 -27.33 57.07
C LEU A 35 -0.91 -25.95 56.67
N ASP A 36 0.02 -25.01 56.53
CA ASP A 36 -0.28 -23.64 56.13
C ASP A 36 -0.85 -23.58 54.70
N VAL A 37 -2.18 -23.46 54.64
CA VAL A 37 -2.97 -23.38 53.40
C VAL A 37 -2.52 -22.21 52.52
N HIS A 38 -2.05 -21.10 53.11
CA HIS A 38 -1.61 -19.94 52.35
C HIS A 38 -0.27 -20.19 51.66
N ASN A 39 0.65 -20.89 52.31
CA ASN A 39 1.88 -21.38 51.68
C ASN A 39 1.58 -22.40 50.57
N LEU A 40 0.57 -23.26 50.73
CA LEU A 40 0.16 -24.22 49.70
C LEU A 40 -0.47 -23.55 48.47
N GLU A 41 -1.36 -22.56 48.67
CA GLU A 41 -1.89 -21.75 47.56
C GLU A 41 -0.79 -20.96 46.86
N THR A 42 0.12 -20.34 47.61
CA THR A 42 1.28 -19.62 47.05
C THR A 42 2.19 -20.54 46.22
N ALA A 43 2.35 -21.81 46.62
CA ALA A 43 3.08 -22.80 45.84
C ALA A 43 2.36 -23.21 44.53
N ILE A 44 1.03 -23.31 44.57
CA ILE A 44 0.20 -23.60 43.38
C ILE A 44 0.28 -22.42 42.39
N GLU A 45 0.10 -21.18 42.83
CA GLU A 45 0.20 -20.00 41.96
C GLU A 45 1.60 -19.83 41.36
N ARG A 46 2.66 -20.05 42.16
CA ARG A 46 4.04 -20.06 41.64
C ARG A 46 4.26 -21.13 40.58
N THR A 47 3.66 -22.31 40.74
CA THR A 47 3.72 -23.40 39.75
C THR A 47 2.95 -23.04 38.48
N GLU A 48 1.75 -22.45 38.57
CA GLU A 48 0.98 -22.02 37.39
C GLU A 48 1.70 -20.89 36.62
N ILE A 49 2.24 -19.89 37.33
CA ILE A 49 3.06 -18.82 36.73
C ILE A 49 4.32 -19.40 36.08
N GLY A 50 4.97 -20.38 36.73
CA GLY A 50 6.12 -21.10 36.22
C GLY A 50 5.82 -21.85 34.92
N LEU A 51 4.77 -22.67 34.91
CA LEU A 51 4.29 -23.40 33.73
C LEU A 51 3.93 -22.47 32.58
N LYS A 52 3.21 -21.38 32.86
CA LYS A 52 2.84 -20.36 31.86
C LYS A 52 4.08 -19.70 31.24
N LYS A 53 5.04 -19.29 32.06
CA LYS A 53 6.32 -18.71 31.60
C LYS A 53 7.15 -19.71 30.79
N HIS A 54 7.11 -20.99 31.15
CA HIS A 54 7.80 -22.05 30.42
C HIS A 54 7.13 -22.33 29.06
N ALA A 55 5.80 -22.34 29.00
CA ALA A 55 5.03 -22.43 27.76
C ALA A 55 5.27 -21.23 26.84
N GLU A 56 5.26 -20.00 27.37
CA GLU A 56 5.59 -18.78 26.62
C GLU A 56 7.04 -18.83 26.08
N ASN A 57 8.00 -19.30 26.88
CA ASN A 57 9.39 -19.52 26.41
C ASN A 57 9.47 -20.59 25.31
N TYR A 58 8.72 -21.69 25.42
CA TYR A 58 8.67 -22.76 24.42
C TYR A 58 8.05 -22.30 23.10
N PHE A 59 6.94 -21.56 23.13
CA PHE A 59 6.37 -20.90 21.94
C PHE A 59 7.36 -19.88 21.33
N ASN A 60 8.10 -19.14 22.15
CA ASN A 60 9.15 -18.22 21.67
C ASN A 60 10.37 -18.96 21.11
N ALA A 61 10.64 -20.21 21.51
CA ALA A 61 11.69 -21.04 20.93
C ALA A 61 11.27 -21.63 19.57
N ILE A 62 10.03 -22.12 19.44
CA ILE A 62 9.46 -22.59 18.17
C ILE A 62 9.43 -21.45 17.14
N ASN A 63 8.95 -20.27 17.51
CA ASN A 63 8.93 -19.08 16.65
C ASN A 63 10.32 -18.53 16.26
N ARG A 64 11.42 -19.14 16.71
CA ARG A 64 12.79 -18.81 16.31
C ARG A 64 13.41 -19.79 15.31
N GLN A 65 12.71 -20.87 14.94
CA GLN A 65 13.18 -21.83 13.94
C GLN A 65 12.34 -21.73 12.64
N VAL A 66 13.06 -21.73 11.50
CA VAL A 66 12.53 -21.73 10.12
C VAL A 66 11.80 -20.46 9.65
N LEU A 67 12.59 -19.48 9.17
CA LEU A 67 12.20 -18.61 8.05
C LEU A 67 13.32 -18.58 6.98
N THR A 68 13.50 -19.73 6.32
CA THR A 68 14.29 -19.86 5.09
C THR A 68 13.34 -20.20 3.95
N VAL A 69 13.12 -19.25 3.04
CA VAL A 69 12.31 -19.48 1.83
C VAL A 69 13.13 -20.34 0.85
N PRO A 70 12.53 -21.36 0.19
CA PRO A 70 13.24 -22.15 -0.81
C PRO A 70 13.62 -21.35 -2.05
N SER A 71 14.78 -21.64 -2.62
CA SER A 71 15.15 -21.24 -3.97
C SER A 71 14.40 -22.09 -5.02
N THR A 72 13.89 -21.46 -6.07
CA THR A 72 13.43 -22.15 -7.28
C THR A 72 13.88 -21.37 -8.52
N ASP A 73 14.92 -21.87 -9.20
CA ASP A 73 15.29 -21.41 -10.53
C ASP A 73 14.25 -21.85 -11.57
N GLN A 74 13.96 -20.99 -12.54
CA GLN A 74 14.07 -21.32 -13.97
C GLN A 74 13.92 -20.08 -14.86
N LYS A 75 14.26 -20.25 -16.16
CA LYS A 75 14.73 -19.16 -17.04
C LYS A 75 13.64 -18.38 -17.77
N GLU A 76 13.95 -17.11 -17.98
CA GLU A 76 13.80 -16.30 -19.19
C GLU A 76 12.69 -16.63 -20.22
N ALA A 77 11.82 -15.64 -20.45
CA ALA A 77 11.41 -15.25 -21.80
C ALA A 77 11.18 -13.73 -21.83
N CYS A 78 11.85 -13.01 -22.73
CA CYS A 78 11.73 -11.55 -22.85
C CYS A 78 10.74 -11.16 -23.95
N SER A 79 9.84 -10.22 -23.67
CA SER A 79 9.12 -9.47 -24.71
C SER A 79 8.92 -8.00 -24.28
N LYS A 80 9.09 -7.08 -25.24
CA LYS A 80 9.02 -5.64 -25.01
C LYS A 80 7.59 -5.13 -25.22
N GLN A 81 7.04 -4.37 -24.28
CA GLN A 81 5.99 -3.40 -24.60
C GLN A 81 5.95 -2.23 -23.59
N LEU A 82 5.82 -1.02 -24.12
CA LEU A 82 5.74 0.25 -23.38
C LEU A 82 4.32 0.46 -22.85
N TYR A 83 4.16 0.77 -21.56
CA TYR A 83 2.91 1.31 -21.03
C TYR A 83 3.12 2.50 -20.09
N LYS A 84 2.11 3.37 -20.08
CA LYS A 84 2.13 4.76 -19.61
C LYS A 84 1.80 4.86 -18.12
N TRP A 85 2.45 5.78 -17.41
CA TRP A 85 2.35 5.89 -15.96
C TRP A 85 1.15 6.73 -15.51
N GLU A 86 0.39 6.25 -14.52
CA GLU A 86 -0.58 7.03 -13.75
C GLU A 86 -0.38 6.81 -12.24
N LEU A 87 -0.58 7.86 -11.44
CA LEU A 87 -0.29 7.87 -10.00
C LEU A 87 -1.54 7.53 -9.16
N PRO A 88 -1.48 6.54 -8.25
CA PRO A 88 -2.51 6.34 -7.23
C PRO A 88 -2.56 7.51 -6.23
N LYS A 89 -3.77 7.98 -5.91
CA LYS A 89 -4.01 9.09 -4.95
C LYS A 89 -4.46 8.60 -3.55
N ASP A 90 -4.41 9.53 -2.60
CA ASP A 90 -5.00 9.50 -1.24
C ASP A 90 -4.40 8.51 -0.20
N ALA A 91 -3.46 8.99 0.61
CA ALA A 91 -3.15 8.42 1.94
C ALA A 91 -2.73 9.47 3.02
N ALA A 92 -3.10 10.74 2.85
CA ALA A 92 -2.77 11.80 3.81
C ALA A 92 -3.52 11.62 5.14
N GLN A 93 -2.78 11.48 6.24
CA GLN A 93 -3.32 11.10 7.55
C GLN A 93 -3.36 12.28 8.53
N LYS A 94 -4.31 13.21 8.36
CA LYS A 94 -4.54 14.29 9.33
C LYS A 94 -4.91 13.71 10.70
N GLN A 95 -4.08 13.99 11.70
CA GLN A 95 -4.47 13.91 13.11
C GLN A 95 -5.02 15.28 13.50
N LEU A 96 -6.11 15.31 14.26
CA LEU A 96 -6.63 16.53 14.87
C LEU A 96 -6.74 16.28 16.38
N THR A 97 -5.93 16.99 17.15
CA THR A 97 -6.10 17.13 18.60
C THR A 97 -7.13 18.22 18.88
N SER A 98 -7.92 18.04 19.94
CA SER A 98 -8.86 19.03 20.45
C SER A 98 -8.63 19.23 21.95
N PRO A 99 -8.70 20.46 22.48
CA PRO A 99 -8.54 20.75 23.90
C PRO A 99 -9.72 20.23 24.74
N LEU A 100 -9.60 20.39 26.06
CA LEU A 100 -10.44 19.80 27.10
C LEU A 100 -11.55 20.77 27.59
N VAL A 101 -12.36 20.32 28.57
CA VAL A 101 -13.30 21.10 29.42
C VAL A 101 -14.66 21.47 28.77
N PRO A 102 -15.82 21.33 29.47
CA PRO A 102 -16.23 20.34 30.48
C PRO A 102 -17.54 19.59 30.08
N VAL A 103 -17.99 18.63 30.90
CA VAL A 103 -19.26 17.89 30.66
C VAL A 103 -20.37 18.35 31.61
N LYS A 104 -21.57 18.65 31.07
CA LYS A 104 -22.86 18.53 31.77
C LYS A 104 -23.90 17.87 30.83
N PRO A 105 -24.84 17.04 31.35
CA PRO A 105 -25.68 16.17 30.52
C PRO A 105 -27.06 16.77 30.21
N LEU A 106 -27.58 16.52 28.99
CA LEU A 106 -28.99 16.78 28.64
C LEU A 106 -29.60 15.64 27.81
N THR A 107 -30.59 15.00 28.43
CA THR A 107 -31.86 14.44 27.90
C THR A 107 -32.07 14.28 26.40
N ALA A 108 -32.61 13.12 25.99
CA ALA A 108 -33.00 12.81 24.62
C ALA A 108 -34.43 13.26 24.24
N GLN A 109 -34.57 13.88 23.06
CA GLN A 109 -35.81 14.11 22.29
C GLN A 109 -35.50 14.01 20.77
N PRO A 110 -36.50 13.88 19.87
CA PRO A 110 -36.33 13.05 18.65
C PRO A 110 -35.87 13.76 17.37
N TRP A 111 -35.51 12.94 16.38
CA TRP A 111 -35.15 13.33 15.01
C TRP A 111 -36.28 14.06 14.25
N SER A 112 -35.98 15.25 13.70
CA SER A 112 -36.65 15.75 12.47
C SER A 112 -35.94 16.95 11.80
N LYS A 113 -34.86 16.69 11.04
CA LYS A 113 -34.48 17.48 9.83
C LYS A 113 -33.32 16.80 9.07
N THR A 114 -33.33 16.95 7.75
CA THR A 114 -32.42 16.24 6.82
C THR A 114 -31.11 16.99 6.64
N ALA A 115 -29.98 16.40 7.06
CA ALA A 115 -28.67 16.98 6.81
C ALA A 115 -28.17 16.65 5.39
N CYS A 116 -27.75 17.67 4.63
CA CYS A 116 -27.19 17.51 3.29
C CYS A 116 -25.86 16.72 3.34
N THR A 117 -25.91 15.46 2.94
CA THR A 117 -24.70 14.63 2.75
C THR A 117 -23.98 15.05 1.46
N SER A 118 -22.66 15.27 1.53
CA SER A 118 -21.90 15.74 0.36
C SER A 118 -21.95 14.73 -0.80
N PRO A 119 -21.83 15.17 -2.08
CA PRO A 119 -21.89 14.28 -3.23
C PRO A 119 -20.88 13.13 -3.18
N ARG A 120 -19.66 13.36 -2.67
CA ARG A 120 -18.64 12.30 -2.45
C ARG A 120 -19.12 11.25 -1.42
N SER A 121 -19.86 11.66 -0.40
CA SER A 121 -20.46 10.78 0.61
C SER A 121 -21.67 10.01 0.07
N GLN A 122 -22.58 10.69 -0.65
CA GLN A 122 -23.74 10.04 -1.28
C GLN A 122 -23.31 9.03 -2.34
N HIS A 123 -22.35 9.39 -3.21
CA HIS A 123 -21.78 8.47 -4.19
C HIS A 123 -21.08 7.28 -3.52
N LYS A 124 -20.32 7.50 -2.43
CA LYS A 124 -19.71 6.42 -1.64
C LYS A 124 -20.77 5.49 -1.04
N LEU A 125 -21.87 6.02 -0.50
CA LEU A 125 -22.99 5.23 0.04
C LEU A 125 -23.69 4.43 -1.07
N ALA A 126 -24.02 5.08 -2.19
CA ALA A 126 -24.63 4.45 -3.36
C ALA A 126 -23.76 3.32 -3.93
N MET A 127 -22.44 3.52 -4.01
CA MET A 127 -21.49 2.48 -4.42
C MET A 127 -21.42 1.32 -3.42
N HIS A 128 -21.44 1.58 -2.10
CA HIS A 128 -21.55 0.51 -1.10
C HIS A 128 -22.88 -0.27 -1.21
N VAL A 129 -23.99 0.37 -1.57
CA VAL A 129 -25.27 -0.30 -1.86
C VAL A 129 -25.18 -1.11 -3.16
N LYS A 130 -24.57 -0.57 -4.22
CA LYS A 130 -24.39 -1.25 -5.52
C LYS A 130 -23.54 -2.51 -5.41
N ILE A 131 -22.47 -2.47 -4.60
CA ILE A 131 -21.61 -3.63 -4.30
C ILE A 131 -22.36 -4.69 -3.47
N ARG A 132 -23.30 -4.30 -2.59
CA ARG A 132 -24.17 -5.24 -1.87
C ARG A 132 -25.20 -5.91 -2.79
N TYR A 133 -25.76 -5.17 -3.75
CA TYR A 133 -26.78 -5.69 -4.66
C TYR A 133 -26.22 -6.62 -5.75
N ASP A 134 -25.04 -6.30 -6.31
CA ASP A 134 -24.35 -7.17 -7.26
C ASP A 134 -22.84 -7.25 -6.97
N SER A 135 -22.45 -8.29 -6.23
CA SER A 135 -21.05 -8.64 -5.97
C SER A 135 -20.43 -9.54 -7.04
N GLU A 136 -21.18 -9.93 -8.08
CA GLU A 136 -20.69 -10.76 -9.19
C GLU A 136 -20.20 -9.91 -10.38
N HIS A 137 -20.69 -8.68 -10.54
CA HIS A 137 -20.23 -7.71 -11.51
C HIS A 137 -18.70 -7.45 -11.46
N ALA A 138 -18.02 -7.52 -12.60
CA ALA A 138 -16.56 -7.45 -12.69
C ALA A 138 -15.97 -6.17 -12.05
N SER A 139 -16.56 -5.00 -12.35
CA SER A 139 -16.13 -3.71 -11.79
C SER A 139 -16.16 -3.67 -10.26
N ASN A 140 -17.16 -4.30 -9.64
CA ASN A 140 -17.30 -4.34 -8.18
C ASN A 140 -16.27 -5.27 -7.55
N LYS A 141 -15.87 -6.35 -8.24
CA LYS A 141 -14.76 -7.23 -7.81
C LYS A 141 -13.40 -6.54 -7.90
N VAL A 142 -13.13 -5.79 -8.98
CA VAL A 142 -11.89 -5.00 -9.11
C VAL A 142 -11.79 -3.98 -7.97
N LEU A 143 -12.88 -3.25 -7.70
CA LEU A 143 -12.93 -2.26 -6.62
C LEU A 143 -12.80 -2.87 -5.22
N LEU A 144 -13.34 -4.08 -4.98
CA LEU A 144 -13.12 -4.82 -3.73
C LEU A 144 -11.65 -5.26 -3.57
N ASN A 145 -11.03 -5.74 -4.64
CA ASN A 145 -9.63 -6.17 -4.63
C ASN A 145 -8.68 -4.98 -4.41
N GLN A 146 -8.82 -3.89 -5.17
CA GLN A 146 -8.01 -2.67 -5.03
C GLN A 146 -8.12 -2.02 -3.64
N LYS A 147 -9.26 -2.16 -2.95
CA LYS A 147 -9.55 -1.42 -1.72
C LYS A 147 -9.40 -2.24 -0.43
N TYR A 148 -9.44 -3.57 -0.53
CA TYR A 148 -9.39 -4.48 0.62
C TYR A 148 -8.52 -5.73 0.40
N GLY A 149 -7.93 -5.93 -0.77
CA GLY A 149 -7.14 -7.13 -1.10
C GLY A 149 -7.96 -8.41 -1.29
N ILE A 150 -9.29 -8.30 -1.42
CA ILE A 150 -10.20 -9.45 -1.47
C ILE A 150 -10.45 -9.85 -2.93
N SER A 151 -9.81 -10.95 -3.36
CA SER A 151 -10.08 -11.60 -4.64
C SER A 151 -11.24 -12.59 -4.52
N LEU A 152 -12.21 -12.52 -5.44
CA LEU A 152 -13.36 -13.44 -5.52
C LEU A 152 -13.23 -14.31 -6.77
N PRO A 153 -13.44 -15.64 -6.68
CA PRO A 153 -13.20 -16.55 -7.80
C PRO A 153 -14.07 -16.27 -9.04
N LEU A 154 -13.53 -16.66 -10.19
CA LEU A 154 -14.20 -16.58 -11.49
C LEU A 154 -15.09 -17.81 -11.71
N ILE A 155 -16.41 -17.61 -11.69
CA ILE A 155 -17.39 -18.63 -12.10
C ILE A 155 -17.68 -18.42 -13.59
N ASN A 156 -16.88 -19.02 -14.46
CA ASN A 156 -17.14 -19.02 -15.89
C ASN A 156 -18.45 -19.78 -16.18
N LYS A 157 -19.48 -19.06 -16.64
CA LYS A 157 -20.67 -19.67 -17.26
C LYS A 157 -20.22 -20.40 -18.53
N ARG A 158 -20.03 -21.71 -18.45
CA ARG A 158 -19.64 -22.55 -19.61
C ARG A 158 -20.63 -22.32 -20.77
N LYS A 159 -20.13 -21.85 -21.92
CA LYS A 159 -20.76 -22.18 -23.20
C LYS A 159 -20.63 -23.70 -23.40
N SER A 160 -21.63 -24.32 -24.02
CA SER A 160 -21.62 -25.75 -24.32
C SER A 160 -20.68 -26.05 -25.48
N ALA A 161 -19.61 -26.79 -25.19
CA ALA A 161 -18.72 -27.41 -26.18
C ALA A 161 -18.66 -28.93 -25.89
N PRO A 162 -18.44 -29.80 -26.89
CA PRO A 162 -18.33 -31.23 -26.68
C PRO A 162 -17.15 -31.60 -25.78
N VAL A 163 -17.31 -32.64 -24.96
CA VAL A 163 -16.35 -33.01 -23.91
C VAL A 163 -15.45 -34.14 -24.39
N CYS A 164 -14.14 -33.89 -24.49
CA CYS A 164 -13.14 -34.95 -24.49
C CYS A 164 -12.95 -35.49 -23.06
N ALA A 165 -12.78 -36.80 -22.90
CA ALA A 165 -12.83 -37.46 -21.60
C ALA A 165 -11.50 -37.38 -20.84
N GLN A 166 -11.50 -36.71 -19.68
CA GLN A 166 -10.45 -36.83 -18.66
C GLN A 166 -11.05 -37.01 -17.26
N LYS A 167 -10.26 -37.59 -16.34
CA LYS A 167 -10.74 -38.19 -15.09
C LYS A 167 -11.42 -37.19 -14.15
N ILE A 168 -12.57 -37.58 -13.60
CA ILE A 168 -13.35 -36.78 -12.64
C ILE A 168 -12.72 -36.90 -11.24
N VAL A 169 -12.24 -35.78 -10.70
CA VAL A 169 -11.86 -35.66 -9.29
C VAL A 169 -13.12 -35.72 -8.42
N LYS A 170 -13.19 -36.69 -7.50
CA LYS A 170 -14.30 -36.82 -6.54
C LYS A 170 -14.14 -35.79 -5.40
N GLY A 171 -14.81 -34.64 -5.51
CA GLY A 171 -14.88 -33.63 -4.47
C GLY A 171 -16.00 -32.61 -4.72
N PRO A 172 -16.45 -31.86 -3.68
CA PRO A 172 -17.46 -30.82 -3.85
C PRO A 172 -16.94 -29.69 -4.76
N THR A 173 -17.69 -29.34 -5.80
CA THR A 173 -17.24 -28.49 -6.92
C THR A 173 -17.06 -27.00 -6.57
N VAL A 174 -17.18 -26.63 -5.29
CA VAL A 174 -16.89 -25.28 -4.76
C VAL A 174 -16.29 -25.45 -3.36
N SER A 175 -15.14 -24.83 -3.11
CA SER A 175 -14.51 -24.80 -1.78
C SER A 175 -15.32 -23.97 -0.78
N ASN A 176 -15.20 -24.28 0.51
CA ASN A 176 -15.87 -23.52 1.56
C ASN A 176 -15.35 -22.07 1.62
N LEU A 177 -16.27 -21.10 1.48
CA LEU A 177 -16.02 -19.64 1.50
C LEU A 177 -15.49 -19.09 2.84
N TRP A 178 -15.08 -19.97 3.76
CA TRP A 178 -14.61 -19.68 5.12
C TRP A 178 -13.08 -19.77 5.24
N VAL A 179 -12.38 -20.22 4.19
CA VAL A 179 -10.93 -20.46 4.19
C VAL A 179 -10.20 -19.30 3.51
N LEU A 180 -9.23 -18.70 4.20
CA LEU A 180 -8.34 -17.67 3.64
C LEU A 180 -7.45 -18.26 2.52
N PRO A 181 -7.06 -17.47 1.51
CA PRO A 181 -6.05 -17.87 0.53
C PRO A 181 -4.79 -18.43 1.20
N ALA A 182 -4.16 -19.44 0.59
CA ALA A 182 -3.01 -20.15 1.18
C ALA A 182 -1.84 -19.21 1.54
N SER A 183 -1.66 -18.12 0.79
CA SER A 183 -0.70 -17.03 1.06
C SER A 183 -0.87 -16.31 2.40
N HIS A 184 -1.94 -16.58 3.16
CA HIS A 184 -2.21 -15.97 4.46
C HIS A 184 -2.37 -16.99 5.59
N GLN A 185 -1.93 -18.24 5.37
CA GLN A 185 -1.95 -19.32 6.35
C GLN A 185 -0.56 -19.49 6.99
N MET A 186 -0.24 -18.58 7.91
CA MET A 186 0.83 -18.72 8.91
C MET A 186 0.24 -18.34 10.28
N ASP A 187 0.38 -19.24 11.24
CA ASP A 187 0.05 -19.15 12.68
C ASP A 187 -0.87 -18.01 13.12
N ALA A 188 -2.13 -18.13 12.74
CA ALA A 188 -3.21 -17.29 13.21
C ALA A 188 -4.40 -18.17 13.61
N PRO A 189 -5.24 -17.75 14.59
CA PRO A 189 -6.34 -18.57 15.08
C PRO A 189 -7.24 -19.00 13.92
N LEU A 190 -7.52 -20.30 13.89
CA LEU A 190 -8.22 -21.00 12.82
C LEU A 190 -9.55 -20.32 12.47
N PRO A 191 -9.99 -20.37 11.19
CA PRO A 191 -11.35 -19.96 10.84
C PRO A 191 -12.35 -20.77 11.67
N VAL A 192 -13.38 -20.09 12.21
CA VAL A 192 -14.37 -20.66 13.13
C VAL A 192 -14.83 -22.02 12.63
N CYS A 193 -14.41 -23.08 13.32
CA CYS A 193 -14.73 -24.43 12.90
C CYS A 193 -16.21 -24.70 13.22
N GLU A 194 -16.85 -25.64 12.53
CA GLU A 194 -18.23 -26.04 12.88
C GLU A 194 -18.31 -26.54 14.34
N ARG A 195 -17.20 -27.09 14.86
CA ARG A 195 -16.99 -27.42 16.28
C ARG A 195 -16.91 -26.21 17.21
N ASP A 196 -16.38 -25.06 16.76
CA ASP A 196 -16.36 -23.82 17.54
C ASP A 196 -17.72 -23.11 17.53
N ALA A 197 -18.43 -23.15 16.40
CA ALA A 197 -19.80 -22.65 16.31
C ALA A 197 -20.76 -23.43 17.22
N LYS A 198 -20.59 -24.77 17.30
CA LYS A 198 -21.31 -25.64 18.24
C LYS A 198 -20.96 -25.40 19.73
N ARG A 199 -19.87 -24.68 20.04
CA ARG A 199 -19.51 -24.23 21.40
C ARG A 199 -20.17 -22.91 21.81
N GLY A 200 -21.08 -22.37 20.99
CA GLY A 200 -21.91 -21.22 21.35
C GLY A 200 -21.21 -19.85 21.20
N ILE A 201 -22.01 -18.80 21.38
CA ILE A 201 -21.64 -17.41 21.05
C ILE A 201 -20.56 -16.86 22.00
N LEU A 202 -20.59 -17.25 23.28
CA LEU A 202 -19.65 -16.80 24.32
C LEU A 202 -18.18 -17.11 23.97
N ASN A 203 -17.87 -18.36 23.63
CA ASN A 203 -16.53 -18.80 23.16
C ASN A 203 -16.02 -17.97 21.95
N LEU A 204 -16.92 -17.51 21.08
CA LEU A 204 -16.56 -16.68 19.91
C LEU A 204 -16.32 -15.20 20.28
N ILE A 205 -16.97 -14.70 21.34
CA ILE A 205 -16.76 -13.36 21.90
C ILE A 205 -15.48 -13.32 22.76
N GLU A 206 -15.24 -14.33 23.59
CA GLU A 206 -14.04 -14.46 24.44
C GLU A 206 -12.76 -14.52 23.60
N ARG A 207 -12.76 -15.35 22.54
CA ARG A 207 -11.68 -15.40 21.53
C ARG A 207 -11.60 -14.13 20.67
N ARG A 208 -12.51 -13.17 20.85
CA ARG A 208 -12.65 -11.89 20.12
C ARG A 208 -12.77 -12.05 18.60
N LEU A 209 -13.32 -13.19 18.17
CA LEU A 209 -13.60 -13.48 16.75
C LEU A 209 -14.84 -12.72 16.27
N ILE A 210 -15.73 -12.34 17.20
CA ILE A 210 -17.00 -11.65 16.93
C ILE A 210 -17.17 -10.47 17.94
N PRO A 211 -17.75 -9.32 17.55
CA PRO A 211 -18.01 -8.21 18.47
C PRO A 211 -19.00 -8.59 19.60
N PRO A 212 -18.83 -8.11 20.85
CA PRO A 212 -19.74 -8.44 21.96
C PRO A 212 -21.22 -8.06 21.73
N ALA A 213 -21.48 -7.04 20.92
CA ALA A 213 -22.84 -6.57 20.61
C ALA A 213 -23.53 -7.32 19.44
N ALA A 214 -22.88 -8.32 18.84
CA ALA A 214 -23.42 -9.01 17.67
C ALA A 214 -24.39 -10.14 18.07
N LYS A 215 -25.69 -9.91 17.90
CA LYS A 215 -26.69 -11.00 17.93
C LYS A 215 -26.47 -11.93 16.74
N ILE A 216 -26.09 -13.19 16.99
CA ILE A 216 -25.94 -14.22 15.97
C ILE A 216 -27.18 -15.13 16.01
N ILE A 217 -27.84 -15.29 14.86
CA ILE A 217 -28.86 -16.33 14.66
C ILE A 217 -28.27 -17.33 13.67
N LEU A 218 -28.12 -18.59 14.09
CA LEU A 218 -27.64 -19.69 13.25
C LEU A 218 -28.83 -20.29 12.49
N GLU A 219 -29.27 -19.63 11.43
CA GLU A 219 -30.34 -20.12 10.55
C GLU A 219 -29.91 -21.42 9.83
N SER A 220 -30.71 -22.48 10.00
CA SER A 220 -30.56 -23.74 9.25
C SER A 220 -30.71 -23.50 7.74
N PRO A 221 -29.90 -24.13 6.88
CA PRO A 221 -30.02 -23.94 5.44
C PRO A 221 -31.38 -24.46 4.93
N PRO A 222 -32.14 -23.67 4.13
CA PRO A 222 -33.46 -24.06 3.64
C PRO A 222 -33.45 -25.19 2.58
N VAL A 223 -32.27 -25.74 2.27
CA VAL A 223 -32.06 -26.91 1.42
C VAL A 223 -30.94 -27.74 2.01
N LEU A 224 -31.26 -28.96 2.48
CA LEU A 224 -30.27 -29.94 2.92
C LEU A 224 -29.63 -30.62 1.69
N PRO A 225 -28.29 -30.65 1.57
CA PRO A 225 -27.63 -31.34 0.47
C PRO A 225 -27.70 -32.86 0.67
N LYS A 226 -28.49 -33.55 -0.16
CA LYS A 226 -28.56 -35.01 -0.20
C LYS A 226 -27.76 -35.53 -1.41
N VAL A 227 -26.89 -36.51 -1.19
CA VAL A 227 -26.08 -37.11 -2.26
C VAL A 227 -27.01 -37.84 -3.24
N ALA A 228 -26.95 -37.47 -4.53
CA ALA A 228 -27.69 -38.17 -5.57
C ALA A 228 -26.97 -39.47 -5.94
N PRO A 229 -27.64 -40.65 -5.88
CA PRO A 229 -27.04 -41.89 -6.35
C PRO A 229 -26.90 -41.86 -7.88
N LEU A 230 -25.66 -41.96 -8.36
CA LEU A 230 -25.37 -42.24 -9.76
C LEU A 230 -25.46 -43.74 -9.99
N HIS A 231 -26.34 -44.19 -10.89
CA HIS A 231 -26.40 -45.59 -11.29
C HIS A 231 -25.15 -45.96 -12.10
N GLU A 232 -24.44 -47.01 -11.69
CA GLU A 232 -23.30 -47.56 -12.45
C GLU A 232 -23.78 -48.18 -13.77
N PHE A 233 -23.14 -47.82 -14.88
CA PHE A 233 -23.60 -48.16 -16.23
C PHE A 233 -23.44 -49.66 -16.62
N HIS A 234 -22.85 -50.48 -15.75
CA HIS A 234 -22.38 -51.84 -16.07
C HIS A 234 -22.80 -52.93 -15.06
N LYS A 235 -24.08 -52.94 -14.66
CA LYS A 235 -24.71 -54.11 -14.01
C LYS A 235 -26.09 -54.42 -14.62
N ARG A 236 -26.09 -55.00 -15.83
CA ARG A 236 -27.31 -55.58 -16.46
C ARG A 236 -27.29 -57.11 -16.60
N HIS A 237 -26.13 -57.77 -16.40
CA HIS A 237 -26.03 -59.22 -16.48
C HIS A 237 -25.21 -59.82 -15.33
N LYS A 238 -25.91 -60.34 -14.32
CA LYS A 238 -25.57 -61.54 -13.52
C LYS A 238 -26.79 -61.91 -12.68
N LYS A 239 -27.17 -63.20 -12.69
CA LYS A 239 -28.31 -63.71 -11.88
C LYS A 239 -27.96 -63.63 -10.39
N PRO A 240 -28.93 -63.38 -9.48
CA PRO A 240 -28.70 -63.52 -8.05
C PRO A 240 -28.53 -65.00 -7.68
N VAL A 241 -27.61 -65.28 -6.74
CA VAL A 241 -27.53 -66.58 -6.05
C VAL A 241 -28.28 -66.44 -4.72
N SER A 242 -29.05 -67.45 -4.33
CA SER A 242 -29.86 -67.43 -3.10
C SER A 242 -29.00 -67.65 -1.84
N GLY A 243 -29.34 -66.97 -0.73
CA GLY A 243 -28.42 -66.84 0.42
C GLY A 243 -29.03 -66.60 1.81
N LYS A 244 -30.28 -67.03 2.05
CA LYS A 244 -30.99 -67.03 3.35
C LYS A 244 -31.15 -65.68 4.08
N MET A 245 -32.00 -65.67 5.12
CA MET A 245 -32.66 -64.48 5.66
C MET A 245 -32.90 -64.60 7.18
N SER A 246 -32.52 -63.58 7.96
CA SER A 246 -33.01 -63.28 9.33
C SER A 246 -32.54 -61.85 9.70
N ARG A 247 -33.39 -60.83 9.88
CA ARG A 247 -34.43 -60.56 10.91
C ARG A 247 -33.91 -60.22 12.32
N LYS A 248 -33.63 -58.93 12.54
CA LYS A 248 -34.22 -58.03 13.57
C LYS A 248 -33.91 -56.59 13.08
N ALA A 249 -34.85 -55.67 12.86
CA ALA A 249 -36.02 -55.21 13.61
C ALA A 249 -35.63 -54.25 14.76
N ASP A 250 -35.77 -52.95 14.47
CA ASP A 250 -36.11 -51.88 15.41
C ASP A 250 -36.91 -50.82 14.64
N ALA A 251 -37.81 -50.10 15.33
CA ALA A 251 -38.79 -49.23 14.70
C ALA A 251 -38.92 -47.88 15.41
N VAL A 252 -38.92 -46.80 14.63
CA VAL A 252 -39.45 -45.48 15.04
C VAL A 252 -40.29 -44.94 13.89
N THR A 253 -41.60 -45.00 14.05
CA THR A 253 -42.53 -44.09 13.37
C THR A 253 -42.38 -42.71 14.00
N ASP A 254 -42.38 -41.65 13.19
CA ASP A 254 -42.66 -40.32 13.73
C ASP A 254 -43.46 -39.46 12.76
N ILE A 255 -44.33 -38.61 13.30
CA ILE A 255 -45.42 -37.94 12.58
C ILE A 255 -45.07 -36.45 12.38
N PHE A 256 -45.38 -35.92 11.19
CA PHE A 256 -45.20 -34.48 10.91
C PHE A 256 -46.28 -33.64 11.59
N THR A 257 -46.04 -33.24 12.84
CA THR A 257 -46.85 -32.25 13.55
C THR A 257 -46.52 -30.83 13.07
N TYR A 258 -47.52 -30.09 12.58
CA TYR A 258 -47.43 -28.63 12.42
C TYR A 258 -47.84 -27.95 13.73
N PRO A 259 -47.13 -26.90 14.20
CA PRO A 259 -47.64 -26.01 15.23
C PRO A 259 -48.57 -24.95 14.59
N ASP A 260 -49.83 -24.90 15.05
CA ASP A 260 -50.82 -23.88 14.64
C ASP A 260 -50.84 -22.71 15.67
N PRO A 261 -51.01 -21.42 15.27
CA PRO A 261 -50.60 -20.30 16.13
C PRO A 261 -51.78 -19.50 16.74
N LYS A 262 -52.04 -19.62 18.05
CA LYS A 262 -52.94 -18.71 18.79
C LYS A 262 -52.58 -18.45 20.26
N THR A 263 -52.26 -17.20 20.59
CA THR A 263 -52.75 -16.49 21.80
C THR A 263 -52.73 -14.98 21.49
N THR A 264 -53.62 -14.19 22.10
CA THR A 264 -54.18 -12.98 21.45
C THR A 264 -54.46 -11.80 22.41
N VAL A 265 -55.04 -10.71 21.86
CA VAL A 265 -55.55 -9.46 22.46
C VAL A 265 -54.51 -8.32 22.51
N ASN A 266 -54.77 -7.09 22.06
CA ASN A 266 -55.94 -6.52 21.35
C ASN A 266 -55.57 -6.20 19.86
N GLY A 267 -55.93 -5.15 19.11
CA GLY A 267 -56.76 -3.93 19.27
C GLY A 267 -56.07 -2.73 18.59
N THR A 268 -56.69 -1.87 17.77
CA THR A 268 -58.08 -1.77 17.26
C THR A 268 -58.06 -1.59 15.71
N CYS A 269 -59.21 -1.62 15.04
CA CYS A 269 -59.34 -1.80 13.58
C CYS A 269 -59.53 -0.52 12.76
N PHE A 270 -59.08 -0.52 11.48
CA PHE A 270 -59.78 0.10 10.34
C PHE A 270 -59.51 -0.70 9.05
N SER A 271 -60.35 -0.55 8.02
CA SER A 271 -60.48 -1.50 6.89
C SER A 271 -60.44 -0.84 5.51
N ASN A 272 -59.80 -1.51 4.52
CA ASN A 272 -60.44 -1.77 3.22
C ASN A 272 -59.74 -2.83 2.32
N LYS A 273 -60.56 -3.77 1.84
CA LYS A 273 -60.58 -4.45 0.53
C LYS A 273 -59.27 -4.68 -0.27
N GLY A 274 -58.87 -5.96 -0.31
CA GLY A 274 -58.98 -6.79 -1.53
C GLY A 274 -57.92 -6.66 -2.64
N ASN A 275 -57.37 -7.81 -3.08
CA ASN A 275 -56.62 -7.94 -4.34
C ASN A 275 -56.90 -9.29 -5.01
N ILE A 276 -57.40 -9.27 -6.24
CA ILE A 276 -57.48 -10.42 -7.14
C ILE A 276 -56.22 -10.41 -8.01
N ALA A 277 -55.59 -11.57 -8.22
CA ALA A 277 -54.39 -11.67 -9.06
C ALA A 277 -54.76 -11.82 -10.56
N PRO A 278 -54.17 -11.03 -11.48
CA PRO A 278 -54.39 -11.18 -12.92
C PRO A 278 -53.56 -12.33 -13.52
N PRO A 279 -53.98 -12.89 -14.68
CA PRO A 279 -53.26 -13.96 -15.37
C PRO A 279 -52.08 -13.46 -16.21
N PRO A 280 -51.10 -14.32 -16.56
CA PRO A 280 -49.96 -13.98 -17.42
C PRO A 280 -50.25 -14.20 -18.92
N SER A 281 -49.66 -13.37 -19.79
CA SER A 281 -49.67 -13.59 -21.25
C SER A 281 -48.34 -13.17 -21.91
N ASN A 282 -48.08 -13.71 -23.09
CA ASN A 282 -46.76 -13.80 -23.72
C ASN A 282 -46.37 -12.59 -24.59
N ILE A 283 -45.09 -12.55 -25.00
CA ILE A 283 -44.57 -11.69 -26.07
C ILE A 283 -44.76 -12.39 -27.44
N SER A 284 -45.34 -11.69 -28.44
CA SER A 284 -45.07 -11.92 -29.88
C SER A 284 -45.60 -10.81 -30.79
N VAL A 285 -44.68 -10.08 -31.43
CA VAL A 285 -44.64 -9.54 -32.82
C VAL A 285 -45.96 -9.22 -33.58
N ASP A 286 -46.12 -7.93 -33.91
CA ASP A 286 -46.71 -7.22 -35.08
C ASP A 286 -48.17 -7.30 -35.60
N SER A 287 -48.63 -6.10 -35.98
CA SER A 287 -49.54 -5.72 -37.11
C SER A 287 -51.09 -5.68 -36.99
N ALA A 288 -51.59 -4.43 -36.90
CA ALA A 288 -52.70 -3.80 -37.65
C ALA A 288 -54.18 -4.30 -37.67
N ARG A 289 -55.07 -3.38 -37.22
CA ARG A 289 -56.45 -3.02 -37.69
C ARG A 289 -57.62 -4.05 -37.70
N ARG A 290 -58.65 -3.74 -36.86
CA ARG A 290 -60.15 -3.80 -37.03
C ARG A 290 -60.82 -5.08 -37.63
N SER A 291 -62.01 -5.56 -37.22
CA SER A 291 -63.15 -4.93 -36.51
C SER A 291 -63.98 -5.90 -35.61
N LYS A 292 -65.29 -5.67 -35.37
CA LYS A 292 -66.16 -6.32 -34.35
C LYS A 292 -67.35 -7.13 -34.94
N ARG A 293 -67.80 -8.20 -34.25
CA ARG A 293 -69.20 -8.69 -34.00
C ARG A 293 -69.13 -10.04 -33.24
N VAL A 294 -70.02 -10.53 -32.34
CA VAL A 294 -71.36 -10.16 -31.81
C VAL A 294 -72.56 -10.60 -32.68
N TRP A 295 -73.49 -11.48 -32.27
CA TRP A 295 -73.63 -12.26 -31.00
C TRP A 295 -73.77 -13.81 -31.24
N THR A 296 -74.71 -14.66 -30.79
CA THR A 296 -75.98 -14.60 -30.00
C THR A 296 -76.30 -16.01 -29.39
N GLN A 297 -77.50 -16.20 -28.80
CA GLN A 297 -78.21 -17.45 -28.34
C GLN A 297 -79.70 -17.33 -28.82
N PRO A 298 -80.69 -18.25 -28.61
CA PRO A 298 -80.75 -19.51 -27.84
C PRO A 298 -81.48 -20.73 -28.52
N SER A 299 -81.84 -21.74 -27.71
CA SER A 299 -82.69 -22.97 -27.88
C SER A 299 -84.22 -22.70 -28.09
N PRO A 300 -85.22 -23.65 -28.21
CA PRO A 300 -85.29 -25.06 -27.68
C PRO A 300 -86.17 -26.17 -28.40
N GLY A 301 -86.17 -27.41 -27.84
CA GLY A 301 -87.24 -28.47 -27.90
C GLY A 301 -87.38 -29.35 -29.18
N GLN A 302 -88.05 -30.53 -29.21
CA GLN A 302 -88.48 -31.53 -28.18
C GLN A 302 -88.98 -32.86 -28.85
N GLU A 303 -88.51 -34.05 -28.41
CA GLU A 303 -89.03 -35.46 -28.56
C GLU A 303 -89.48 -35.96 -29.99
N VAL A 304 -89.89 -37.21 -30.32
CA VAL A 304 -90.30 -38.48 -29.66
C VAL A 304 -89.86 -39.69 -30.56
N ALA A 305 -89.63 -40.92 -30.02
CA ALA A 305 -90.17 -42.24 -30.49
C ALA A 305 -89.30 -43.50 -30.18
N LEU A 306 -89.94 -44.68 -30.18
CA LEU A 306 -89.38 -46.04 -29.95
C LEU A 306 -89.96 -47.05 -30.96
N CYS A 307 -89.18 -48.06 -31.41
CA CYS A 307 -89.64 -49.46 -31.63
C CYS A 307 -88.57 -50.46 -32.15
N ILE A 308 -88.41 -51.57 -31.41
CA ILE A 308 -88.40 -53.03 -31.76
C ILE A 308 -87.75 -53.56 -33.10
N PRO A 309 -87.03 -54.71 -33.09
CA PRO A 309 -86.27 -55.24 -34.24
C PRO A 309 -86.81 -56.54 -34.92
N PRO A 310 -86.25 -56.89 -36.10
CA PRO A 310 -86.04 -58.26 -36.62
C PRO A 310 -84.52 -58.56 -36.89
N GLN A 311 -84.03 -59.71 -37.39
CA GLN A 311 -84.23 -61.17 -37.15
C GLN A 311 -82.91 -61.91 -37.62
N PRO A 312 -82.69 -63.23 -37.37
CA PRO A 312 -81.46 -63.95 -37.72
C PRO A 312 -81.55 -64.73 -39.07
N GLU A 313 -80.97 -65.94 -39.15
CA GLU A 313 -80.83 -66.88 -40.31
C GLU A 313 -79.62 -66.64 -41.24
N THR A 314 -78.96 -67.64 -41.83
CA THR A 314 -78.96 -69.13 -41.66
C THR A 314 -77.59 -69.72 -42.06
N SER A 315 -77.34 -71.00 -41.73
CA SER A 315 -76.62 -72.07 -42.50
C SER A 315 -75.32 -71.78 -43.30
N GLN A 316 -74.37 -72.72 -43.50
CA GLN A 316 -74.46 -74.19 -43.44
C GLN A 316 -73.08 -74.85 -43.14
N MET A 317 -73.03 -76.18 -43.11
CA MET A 317 -71.87 -76.99 -42.70
C MET A 317 -70.78 -77.16 -43.77
N MET A 318 -69.51 -77.14 -43.32
CA MET A 318 -68.41 -78.13 -43.52
C MET A 318 -68.08 -78.63 -44.95
N PRO A 319 -66.78 -78.80 -45.31
CA PRO A 319 -65.99 -79.93 -44.78
C PRO A 319 -64.71 -79.55 -44.03
N PHE A 320 -64.17 -80.53 -43.30
CA PHE A 320 -62.77 -80.56 -42.86
C PHE A 320 -61.87 -81.03 -44.03
N GLU A 321 -60.70 -80.43 -44.19
CA GLU A 321 -59.49 -81.20 -44.56
C GLU A 321 -58.21 -80.49 -44.08
N SER A 322 -57.03 -81.08 -44.31
CA SER A 322 -55.92 -81.04 -43.36
C SER A 322 -54.79 -80.02 -43.64
N PHE A 323 -54.29 -79.43 -42.55
CA PHE A 323 -52.93 -78.91 -42.31
C PHE A 323 -52.09 -78.39 -43.50
N GLN A 324 -51.87 -77.06 -43.53
CA GLN A 324 -50.51 -76.52 -43.63
C GLN A 324 -50.39 -75.09 -43.11
N ASN A 325 -49.17 -74.68 -42.72
CA ASN A 325 -48.92 -73.43 -41.99
C ASN A 325 -48.98 -72.19 -42.90
N SER A 326 -49.86 -71.24 -42.58
CA SER A 326 -49.71 -69.83 -42.96
C SER A 326 -49.92 -68.92 -41.75
N VAL A 327 -49.22 -67.79 -41.69
CA VAL A 327 -49.20 -66.91 -40.51
C VAL A 327 -50.32 -65.89 -40.60
N LEU A 328 -51.30 -65.98 -39.70
CA LEU A 328 -52.37 -64.99 -39.54
C LEU A 328 -51.88 -63.83 -38.66
N ASP A 329 -51.52 -62.70 -39.28
CA ASP A 329 -51.17 -61.46 -38.57
C ASP A 329 -52.43 -60.57 -38.43
N TYR A 330 -52.97 -60.50 -37.22
CA TYR A 330 -54.18 -59.75 -36.89
C TYR A 330 -53.84 -58.30 -36.50
N ASP A 331 -54.34 -57.31 -37.24
CA ASP A 331 -54.34 -55.91 -36.79
C ASP A 331 -55.45 -55.69 -35.74
N ILE A 332 -55.09 -55.18 -34.55
CA ILE A 332 -56.05 -54.80 -33.51
C ILE A 332 -56.19 -53.27 -33.52
N ALA A 333 -57.37 -52.76 -33.88
CA ALA A 333 -57.67 -51.32 -33.85
C ALA A 333 -58.15 -50.87 -32.47
N ILE A 334 -57.58 -49.78 -31.98
CA ILE A 334 -57.91 -49.11 -30.71
C ILE A 334 -58.41 -47.70 -31.01
N HIS A 335 -59.70 -47.45 -30.75
CA HIS A 335 -60.38 -46.20 -31.06
C HIS A 335 -60.58 -45.37 -29.79
N ASN A 336 -60.21 -44.09 -29.81
CA ASN A 336 -60.20 -43.18 -28.66
C ASN A 336 -59.47 -43.73 -27.41
N GLY A 337 -58.51 -44.63 -27.63
CA GLY A 337 -57.80 -45.32 -26.56
C GLY A 337 -58.58 -46.46 -25.90
N ALA A 338 -59.63 -47.00 -26.51
CA ALA A 338 -60.33 -48.21 -26.07
C ALA A 338 -60.31 -49.33 -27.12
N ILE A 339 -60.28 -50.58 -26.69
CA ILE A 339 -60.23 -51.79 -27.55
C ILE A 339 -61.67 -52.29 -27.80
N ASP A 340 -62.02 -52.58 -29.05
CA ASP A 340 -63.27 -53.30 -29.34
C ASP A 340 -63.10 -54.81 -29.12
N HIS A 341 -63.62 -55.30 -28.01
CA HIS A 341 -63.60 -56.72 -27.65
C HIS A 341 -64.57 -57.60 -28.46
N LYS A 342 -65.46 -57.02 -29.28
CA LYS A 342 -66.41 -57.76 -30.13
C LYS A 342 -65.92 -57.93 -31.58
N ALA A 343 -64.83 -57.25 -31.97
CA ALA A 343 -64.30 -57.33 -33.32
C ALA A 343 -63.86 -58.76 -33.69
N PRO A 344 -64.23 -59.30 -34.87
CA PRO A 344 -63.90 -60.68 -35.26
C PRO A 344 -62.39 -61.00 -35.21
N ALA A 345 -61.54 -60.05 -35.61
CA ALA A 345 -60.09 -60.18 -35.54
C ALA A 345 -59.57 -60.28 -34.09
N PHE A 346 -60.18 -59.57 -33.14
CA PHE A 346 -59.82 -59.64 -31.72
C PHE A 346 -60.26 -60.97 -31.10
N LEU A 347 -61.45 -61.48 -31.45
CA LEU A 347 -61.95 -62.76 -30.99
C LEU A 347 -61.12 -63.94 -31.55
N ALA A 348 -60.79 -63.92 -32.84
CA ALA A 348 -59.92 -64.93 -33.45
C ALA A 348 -58.51 -64.93 -32.84
N PHE A 349 -57.90 -63.75 -32.66
CA PHE A 349 -56.61 -63.59 -31.98
C PHE A 349 -56.66 -64.11 -30.53
N LYS A 350 -57.72 -63.81 -29.78
CA LYS A 350 -57.96 -64.33 -28.42
C LYS A 350 -58.10 -65.85 -28.37
N GLN A 351 -58.73 -66.45 -29.37
CA GLN A 351 -58.95 -67.90 -29.45
C GLN A 351 -57.66 -68.65 -29.81
N TYR A 352 -56.82 -68.07 -30.68
CA TYR A 352 -55.51 -68.62 -31.06
C TYR A 352 -54.47 -68.53 -29.92
N TYR A 353 -54.41 -67.41 -29.19
CA TYR A 353 -53.48 -67.19 -28.07
C TYR A 353 -54.12 -67.41 -26.69
N CYS A 354 -55.07 -68.33 -26.58
CA CYS A 354 -55.85 -68.55 -25.37
C CYS A 354 -55.01 -68.93 -24.14
N LEU A 355 -53.91 -69.68 -24.32
CA LEU A 355 -53.01 -70.13 -23.26
C LEU A 355 -52.16 -69.01 -22.63
N SER A 356 -51.88 -67.93 -23.36
CA SER A 356 -51.09 -66.77 -22.89
C SER A 356 -51.93 -65.49 -22.74
N TRP A 357 -53.26 -65.63 -22.79
CA TRP A 357 -54.19 -64.49 -22.86
C TRP A 357 -54.12 -63.54 -21.65
N GLY A 358 -53.84 -64.04 -20.44
CA GLY A 358 -53.73 -63.20 -19.25
C GLY A 358 -52.59 -62.18 -19.34
N SER A 359 -51.41 -62.63 -19.78
CA SER A 359 -50.23 -61.79 -19.99
C SER A 359 -50.44 -60.78 -21.13
N ILE A 360 -51.09 -61.21 -22.20
CA ILE A 360 -51.50 -60.35 -23.33
C ILE A 360 -52.49 -59.27 -22.87
N LEU A 361 -53.48 -59.62 -22.04
CA LEU A 361 -54.50 -58.69 -21.54
C LEU A 361 -53.89 -57.61 -20.64
N SER A 362 -53.05 -57.98 -19.67
CA SER A 362 -52.33 -57.04 -18.80
C SER A 362 -51.47 -56.05 -19.60
N LEU A 363 -50.83 -56.53 -20.67
CA LEU A 363 -50.04 -55.70 -21.58
C LEU A 363 -50.92 -54.74 -22.40
N LEU A 364 -52.06 -55.22 -22.90
CA LEU A 364 -53.06 -54.40 -23.59
C LEU A 364 -53.67 -53.33 -22.67
N GLU A 365 -53.96 -53.63 -21.40
CA GLU A 365 -54.43 -52.64 -20.42
C GLU A 365 -53.41 -51.50 -20.20
N HIS A 366 -52.11 -51.82 -20.18
CA HIS A 366 -51.06 -50.81 -20.08
C HIS A 366 -50.98 -49.91 -21.34
N VAL A 367 -51.18 -50.48 -22.53
CA VAL A 367 -51.28 -49.70 -23.78
C VAL A 367 -52.54 -48.84 -23.77
N GLU A 368 -53.69 -49.42 -23.45
CA GLU A 368 -54.99 -48.75 -23.37
C GLU A 368 -54.93 -47.56 -22.41
N LYS A 369 -54.37 -47.76 -21.20
CA LYS A 369 -54.14 -46.70 -20.22
C LYS A 369 -53.25 -45.58 -20.74
N LEU A 370 -52.14 -45.88 -21.43
CA LEU A 370 -51.29 -44.83 -22.00
C LEU A 370 -52.00 -44.03 -23.11
N LEU A 371 -52.85 -44.68 -23.91
CA LEU A 371 -53.62 -44.03 -24.98
C LEU A 371 -54.75 -43.15 -24.43
N LYS A 372 -55.46 -43.60 -23.37
CA LYS A 372 -56.41 -42.79 -22.58
C LYS A 372 -55.74 -41.61 -21.88
N ASP A 373 -54.56 -41.83 -21.30
CA ASP A 373 -53.74 -40.81 -20.62
C ASP A 373 -53.36 -39.62 -21.52
N TYR A 374 -53.34 -39.81 -22.84
CA TYR A 374 -52.96 -38.81 -23.84
C TYR A 374 -54.07 -38.50 -24.86
N ALA A 375 -55.29 -39.01 -24.64
CA ALA A 375 -56.45 -38.88 -25.52
C ALA A 375 -56.09 -39.14 -27.01
N ILE A 376 -55.66 -40.37 -27.32
CA ILE A 376 -55.19 -40.74 -28.66
C ILE A 376 -56.36 -41.37 -29.45
N PRO A 377 -56.76 -40.78 -30.60
CA PRO A 377 -58.04 -41.13 -31.26
C PRO A 377 -58.00 -42.45 -32.04
N LEU A 378 -56.83 -42.87 -32.52
CA LEU A 378 -56.64 -44.14 -33.20
C LEU A 378 -55.20 -44.65 -33.02
N ALA A 379 -55.08 -45.88 -32.54
CA ALA A 379 -53.85 -46.66 -32.59
C ALA A 379 -54.17 -48.04 -33.17
N ILE A 380 -53.30 -48.59 -34.03
CA ILE A 380 -53.44 -49.95 -34.57
C ILE A 380 -52.26 -50.77 -34.04
N ILE A 381 -52.52 -51.85 -33.32
CA ILE A 381 -51.50 -52.77 -32.80
C ILE A 381 -51.32 -53.92 -33.79
N LYS A 382 -50.07 -54.32 -34.05
CA LYS A 382 -49.77 -55.58 -34.76
C LYS A 382 -49.78 -56.76 -33.78
N SER A 383 -50.55 -57.80 -34.06
CA SER A 383 -50.58 -59.02 -33.23
C SER A 383 -49.20 -59.61 -32.99
N ARG A 384 -48.38 -59.74 -34.04
CA ARG A 384 -47.04 -60.33 -33.95
C ARG A 384 -46.13 -59.57 -32.99
N ASN A 385 -46.02 -58.25 -33.13
CA ASN A 385 -45.20 -57.41 -32.26
C ASN A 385 -45.72 -57.39 -30.80
N LEU A 386 -47.03 -57.58 -30.59
CA LEU A 386 -47.61 -57.71 -29.26
C LEU A 386 -47.16 -59.01 -28.60
N VAL A 387 -47.28 -60.15 -29.31
CA VAL A 387 -46.94 -61.49 -28.80
C VAL A 387 -45.44 -61.68 -28.60
N GLU A 388 -44.60 -61.21 -29.53
CA GLU A 388 -43.12 -61.29 -29.43
C GLU A 388 -42.57 -60.59 -28.17
N LEU A 389 -43.33 -59.65 -27.58
CA LEU A 389 -42.95 -58.90 -26.38
C LEU A 389 -43.60 -59.40 -25.08
N VAL A 390 -44.52 -60.37 -25.11
CA VAL A 390 -45.19 -60.89 -23.89
C VAL A 390 -44.21 -61.47 -22.86
N PRO A 391 -43.21 -62.31 -23.23
CA PRO A 391 -42.33 -62.95 -22.24
C PRO A 391 -41.48 -61.98 -21.41
N ASP A 392 -41.23 -60.77 -21.92
CA ASP A 392 -40.47 -59.71 -21.22
C ASP A 392 -41.27 -59.02 -20.11
N PHE A 393 -42.59 -59.27 -20.02
CA PHE A 393 -43.53 -58.55 -19.14
C PHE A 393 -44.27 -59.42 -18.12
N GLU A 394 -44.06 -60.74 -18.10
CA GLU A 394 -44.64 -61.65 -17.09
C GLU A 394 -44.02 -61.51 -15.68
N LEU A 395 -43.04 -60.62 -15.52
CA LEU A 395 -42.27 -60.38 -14.29
C LEU A 395 -42.32 -58.90 -13.84
N ASP A 396 -43.51 -58.43 -13.42
CA ASP A 396 -43.82 -57.13 -12.77
C ASP A 396 -43.38 -55.83 -13.49
N ARG A 397 -42.71 -55.92 -14.63
CA ARG A 397 -42.09 -54.79 -15.32
C ARG A 397 -43.12 -54.04 -16.15
N ARG A 398 -43.57 -52.87 -15.69
CA ARG A 398 -44.41 -51.97 -16.50
C ARG A 398 -43.69 -51.59 -17.82
N PRO A 399 -44.35 -51.71 -18.99
CA PRO A 399 -43.76 -51.38 -20.28
C PRO A 399 -43.45 -49.87 -20.39
N SER A 400 -42.35 -49.52 -21.06
CA SER A 400 -41.99 -48.12 -21.29
C SER A 400 -42.72 -47.55 -22.51
N ARG A 401 -42.69 -46.21 -22.64
CA ARG A 401 -43.37 -45.50 -23.73
C ARG A 401 -42.82 -45.85 -25.11
N ASP A 402 -41.52 -46.11 -25.24
CA ASP A 402 -40.94 -46.50 -26.52
C ASP A 402 -41.18 -47.98 -26.86
N ASP A 403 -41.37 -48.84 -25.85
CA ASP A 403 -41.79 -50.24 -26.00
C ASP A 403 -43.23 -50.31 -26.52
N ILE A 404 -44.17 -49.60 -25.88
CA ILE A 404 -45.57 -49.48 -26.34
C ILE A 404 -45.63 -48.91 -27.77
N LEU A 405 -44.79 -47.92 -28.08
CA LEU A 405 -44.69 -47.37 -29.43
C LEU A 405 -44.11 -48.35 -30.46
N ALA A 406 -43.46 -49.45 -30.07
CA ALA A 406 -42.93 -50.45 -31.01
C ALA A 406 -44.01 -51.46 -31.49
N MET A 407 -45.10 -51.62 -30.73
CA MET A 407 -46.24 -52.49 -31.07
C MET A 407 -47.20 -51.85 -32.08
N ILE A 408 -47.18 -50.51 -32.19
CA ILE A 408 -48.19 -49.71 -32.87
C ILE A 408 -47.81 -49.47 -34.34
N LYS A 409 -48.62 -49.97 -35.28
CA LYS A 409 -48.48 -49.85 -36.74
C LYS A 409 -48.44 -48.38 -37.20
N ASN A 410 -49.27 -47.50 -36.63
CA ASN A 410 -49.28 -46.05 -36.89
C ASN A 410 -48.36 -45.25 -35.92
N ARG A 411 -47.20 -45.81 -35.54
CA ARG A 411 -46.21 -45.28 -34.57
C ARG A 411 -45.93 -43.78 -34.71
N SER A 412 -45.71 -43.29 -35.92
CA SER A 412 -45.33 -41.90 -36.20
C SER A 412 -46.40 -40.90 -35.73
N THR A 413 -47.66 -41.17 -36.06
CA THR A 413 -48.83 -40.37 -35.63
C THR A 413 -48.99 -40.40 -34.12
N VAL A 414 -48.92 -41.58 -33.49
CA VAL A 414 -49.07 -41.73 -32.03
C VAL A 414 -47.91 -41.06 -31.28
N LYS A 415 -46.65 -41.23 -31.70
CA LYS A 415 -45.49 -40.57 -31.09
C LYS A 415 -45.55 -39.05 -31.21
N ARG A 416 -46.06 -38.51 -32.33
CA ARG A 416 -46.31 -37.06 -32.51
C ARG A 416 -47.34 -36.52 -31.51
N LEU A 417 -48.38 -37.28 -31.20
CA LEU A 417 -49.39 -36.88 -30.20
C LEU A 417 -48.86 -36.98 -28.77
N LEU A 418 -48.18 -38.08 -28.39
CA LEU A 418 -47.55 -38.24 -27.06
C LEU A 418 -46.57 -37.11 -26.73
N ASN A 419 -45.83 -36.61 -27.72
CA ASN A 419 -44.84 -35.55 -27.57
C ASN A 419 -45.42 -34.13 -27.64
N GLN A 420 -46.70 -33.94 -28.00
CA GLN A 420 -47.31 -32.63 -28.12
C GLN A 420 -47.45 -31.96 -26.72
N PRO A 421 -46.85 -30.77 -26.48
CA PRO A 421 -46.99 -30.08 -25.21
C PRO A 421 -48.46 -29.85 -24.84
N GLY A 422 -48.81 -30.14 -23.59
CA GLY A 422 -50.18 -30.05 -23.09
C GLY A 422 -51.11 -31.22 -23.44
N ARG A 423 -50.70 -32.18 -24.30
CA ARG A 423 -51.56 -33.35 -24.65
C ARG A 423 -51.94 -34.19 -23.44
N ARG A 424 -51.00 -34.42 -22.49
CA ARG A 424 -51.27 -35.13 -21.22
C ARG A 424 -52.38 -34.47 -20.39
N TYR A 425 -52.60 -33.16 -20.54
CA TYR A 425 -53.67 -32.45 -19.84
C TYR A 425 -55.04 -32.52 -20.55
N LYS A 426 -55.13 -33.27 -21.67
CA LYS A 426 -56.38 -33.59 -22.38
C LYS A 426 -56.80 -35.06 -22.23
N GLY A 427 -55.98 -35.90 -21.60
CA GLY A 427 -56.35 -37.27 -21.25
C GLY A 427 -57.14 -37.34 -19.94
N GLN A 428 -57.48 -38.56 -19.53
CA GLN A 428 -58.41 -38.87 -18.43
C GLN A 428 -58.15 -38.06 -17.13
N ASP A 429 -56.91 -38.05 -16.62
CA ASP A 429 -56.53 -37.33 -15.38
C ASP A 429 -55.94 -35.92 -15.63
N GLY A 430 -56.30 -35.30 -16.76
CA GLY A 430 -55.57 -34.16 -17.32
C GLY A 430 -55.50 -32.92 -16.42
N THR A 431 -56.56 -32.65 -15.67
CA THR A 431 -56.69 -31.53 -14.71
C THR A 431 -55.81 -31.71 -13.49
N GLU A 432 -55.79 -32.90 -12.88
CA GLU A 432 -54.95 -33.20 -11.72
C GLU A 432 -53.46 -33.15 -12.06
N MET A 433 -53.09 -33.67 -13.23
CA MET A 433 -51.72 -33.60 -13.74
C MET A 433 -51.26 -32.16 -13.99
N ALA A 434 -52.16 -31.28 -14.46
CA ALA A 434 -51.89 -29.86 -14.61
C ALA A 434 -51.76 -29.15 -13.24
N ALA A 435 -52.69 -29.38 -12.31
CA ALA A 435 -52.66 -28.81 -10.97
C ALA A 435 -51.39 -29.22 -10.21
N THR A 436 -51.04 -30.50 -10.23
CA THR A 436 -49.81 -31.05 -9.65
C THR A 436 -48.56 -30.36 -10.23
N LYS A 437 -48.52 -30.15 -11.56
CA LYS A 437 -47.41 -29.47 -12.22
C LYS A 437 -47.28 -28.00 -11.82
N ILE A 438 -48.40 -27.29 -11.69
CA ILE A 438 -48.45 -25.88 -11.26
C ILE A 438 -47.97 -25.78 -9.81
N GLN A 439 -48.54 -26.57 -8.88
CA GLN A 439 -48.15 -26.58 -7.48
C GLN A 439 -46.66 -26.92 -7.28
N ALA A 440 -46.15 -27.95 -7.97
CA ALA A 440 -44.73 -28.31 -7.89
C ALA A 440 -43.81 -27.20 -8.41
N THR A 441 -44.23 -26.46 -9.44
CA THR A 441 -43.49 -25.31 -9.98
C THR A 441 -43.48 -24.13 -8.99
N TRP A 442 -44.59 -23.86 -8.31
CA TRP A 442 -44.68 -22.82 -7.27
C TRP A 442 -43.86 -23.17 -6.03
N ARG A 443 -43.96 -24.40 -5.52
CA ARG A 443 -43.12 -24.90 -4.40
C ARG A 443 -41.62 -24.75 -4.73
N ARG A 444 -41.22 -25.09 -5.96
CA ARG A 444 -39.83 -24.90 -6.44
C ARG A 444 -39.42 -23.42 -6.52
N TYR A 445 -40.32 -22.52 -6.92
CA TYR A 445 -40.03 -21.07 -6.95
C TYR A 445 -39.78 -20.52 -5.54
N GLN A 446 -40.64 -20.84 -4.58
CA GLN A 446 -40.50 -20.39 -3.19
C GLN A 446 -39.21 -20.90 -2.54
N ALA A 447 -38.93 -22.21 -2.65
CA ALA A 447 -37.70 -22.79 -2.13
C ALA A 447 -36.44 -22.18 -2.77
N ARG A 448 -36.48 -21.89 -4.09
CA ARG A 448 -35.38 -21.20 -4.79
C ARG A 448 -35.19 -19.76 -4.28
N LYS A 449 -36.27 -19.02 -4.02
CA LYS A 449 -36.21 -17.65 -3.48
C LYS A 449 -35.57 -17.64 -2.09
N ALA A 450 -35.99 -18.53 -1.19
CA ALA A 450 -35.41 -18.69 0.14
C ALA A 450 -33.91 -19.06 0.09
N TYR A 451 -33.53 -20.04 -0.76
CA TYR A 451 -32.12 -20.42 -0.92
C TYR A 451 -31.23 -19.29 -1.46
N ILE A 452 -31.74 -18.45 -2.38
CA ILE A 452 -31.00 -17.29 -2.89
C ILE A 452 -30.78 -16.26 -1.77
N HIS A 453 -31.81 -15.96 -0.97
CA HIS A 453 -31.71 -15.03 0.17
C HIS A 453 -30.70 -15.52 1.22
N PHE A 454 -30.80 -16.79 1.63
CA PHE A 454 -29.84 -17.44 2.53
C PHE A 454 -28.40 -17.36 1.99
N ARG A 455 -28.19 -17.60 0.69
CA ARG A 455 -26.87 -17.46 0.06
C ARG A 455 -26.36 -16.03 0.02
N GLN A 456 -27.24 -15.02 -0.11
CA GLN A 456 -26.86 -13.62 -0.02
C GLN A 456 -26.45 -13.25 1.42
N GLN A 457 -27.22 -13.67 2.43
CA GLN A 457 -26.88 -13.49 3.85
C GLN A 457 -25.55 -14.18 4.20
N GLN A 458 -25.33 -15.42 3.77
CA GLN A 458 -24.09 -16.19 4.01
C GLN A 458 -22.86 -15.55 3.35
N ARG A 459 -23.01 -14.96 2.15
CA ARG A 459 -21.93 -14.19 1.51
C ARG A 459 -21.63 -12.90 2.28
N ALA A 460 -22.68 -12.19 2.70
CA ALA A 460 -22.54 -10.94 3.45
C ALA A 460 -21.87 -11.15 4.81
N SER A 461 -22.27 -12.18 5.57
CA SER A 461 -21.67 -12.50 6.87
C SER A 461 -20.21 -12.91 6.74
N GLY A 462 -19.84 -13.70 5.72
CA GLY A 462 -18.44 -14.04 5.42
C GLY A 462 -17.58 -12.79 5.13
N VAL A 463 -18.05 -11.86 4.29
CA VAL A 463 -17.34 -10.60 4.01
C VAL A 463 -17.20 -9.73 5.28
N ILE A 464 -18.25 -9.65 6.11
CA ILE A 464 -18.21 -8.91 7.38
C ILE A 464 -17.22 -9.54 8.36
N ALA A 465 -17.22 -10.86 8.51
CA ALA A 465 -16.33 -11.59 9.41
C ALA A 465 -14.85 -11.45 9.00
N ILE A 466 -14.54 -11.59 7.70
CA ILE A 466 -13.17 -11.39 7.19
C ILE A 466 -12.73 -9.92 7.39
N SER A 467 -13.61 -8.96 7.10
CA SER A 467 -13.31 -7.53 7.31
C SER A 467 -13.07 -7.19 8.78
N TRP A 468 -13.84 -7.78 9.71
CA TRP A 468 -13.66 -7.63 11.15
C TRP A 468 -12.35 -8.28 11.64
N LEU A 469 -12.02 -9.47 11.12
CA LEU A 469 -10.78 -10.18 11.46
C LEU A 469 -9.54 -9.40 10.98
N LEU A 470 -9.57 -8.84 9.76
CA LEU A 470 -8.51 -7.97 9.25
C LEU A 470 -8.42 -6.66 10.05
N HIS A 471 -9.56 -6.03 10.37
CA HIS A 471 -9.59 -4.82 11.19
C HIS A 471 -9.02 -5.05 12.59
N THR A 472 -9.42 -6.14 13.27
CA THR A 472 -8.91 -6.46 14.62
C THR A 472 -7.44 -6.87 14.60
N ARG A 473 -6.96 -7.63 13.60
CA ARG A 473 -5.52 -7.89 13.41
C ARG A 473 -4.74 -6.59 13.21
N MET A 474 -5.20 -5.70 12.32
CA MET A 474 -4.56 -4.39 12.10
C MET A 474 -4.61 -3.47 13.32
N ALA A 475 -5.68 -3.50 14.11
CA ALA A 475 -5.78 -2.75 15.36
C ALA A 475 -4.76 -3.25 16.40
N ARG A 476 -4.60 -4.58 16.54
CA ARG A 476 -3.57 -5.19 17.41
C ARG A 476 -2.16 -4.78 16.95
N VAL A 477 -1.83 -4.99 15.67
CA VAL A 477 -0.52 -4.63 15.10
C VAL A 477 -0.22 -3.13 15.26
N LYS A 478 -1.20 -2.24 15.02
CA LYS A 478 -1.05 -0.79 15.25
C LYS A 478 -0.82 -0.44 16.73
N LYS A 479 -1.42 -1.17 17.68
CA LYS A 479 -1.15 -1.00 19.12
C LYS A 479 0.28 -1.41 19.47
N THR A 480 0.71 -2.61 19.06
CA THR A 480 2.06 -3.12 19.31
C THR A 480 3.15 -2.26 18.65
N LEU A 481 2.90 -1.73 17.45
CA LEU A 481 3.82 -0.78 16.79
C LEU A 481 3.89 0.58 17.51
N LYS A 482 2.79 1.08 18.09
CA LYS A 482 2.83 2.28 18.96
C LYS A 482 3.63 2.02 20.23
N GLU A 483 3.43 0.87 20.87
CA GLU A 483 4.15 0.47 22.10
C GLU A 483 5.65 0.27 21.86
N SER A 484 6.02 -0.35 20.74
CA SER A 484 7.41 -0.48 20.29
C SER A 484 8.04 0.88 20.01
N ARG A 485 7.36 1.77 19.27
CA ARG A 485 7.87 3.13 18.98
C ARG A 485 8.08 3.97 20.25
N ARG A 486 7.15 3.90 21.22
CA ARG A 486 7.32 4.53 22.53
C ARG A 486 8.59 4.02 23.23
N ARG A 487 8.78 2.69 23.29
CA ARG A 487 9.98 2.09 23.90
C ARG A 487 11.28 2.53 23.22
N HIS A 488 11.32 2.59 21.88
CA HIS A 488 12.53 3.02 21.17
C HIS A 488 12.87 4.48 21.47
N LEU A 489 11.87 5.34 21.67
CA LEU A 489 12.05 6.75 22.06
C LEU A 489 12.51 6.89 23.52
N GLU A 490 11.92 6.11 24.44
CA GLU A 490 12.36 6.04 25.84
C GLU A 490 13.82 5.57 25.95
N ASN A 491 14.16 4.49 25.23
CA ASN A 491 15.53 3.95 25.16
C ASN A 491 16.50 4.92 24.45
N PHE A 492 16.03 5.71 23.47
CA PHE A 492 16.82 6.79 22.86
C PHE A 492 17.20 7.84 23.91
N TYR A 493 16.26 8.38 24.69
CA TYR A 493 16.57 9.38 25.71
C TYR A 493 17.51 8.85 26.80
N ILE A 494 17.37 7.58 27.20
CA ILE A 494 18.29 6.92 28.13
C ILE A 494 19.71 6.85 27.54
N ARG A 495 19.84 6.41 26.29
CA ARG A 495 21.16 6.32 25.62
C ARG A 495 21.76 7.69 25.29
N ALA A 496 20.95 8.71 24.99
CA ALA A 496 21.41 10.08 24.79
C ALA A 496 22.00 10.67 26.09
N LYS A 497 21.33 10.48 27.24
CA LYS A 497 21.87 10.86 28.56
C LYS A 497 23.17 10.13 28.89
N HIS A 498 23.28 8.84 28.55
CA HIS A 498 24.52 8.09 28.72
C HIS A 498 25.66 8.60 27.80
N LEU A 499 25.35 8.94 26.55
CA LEU A 499 26.31 9.54 25.61
C LEU A 499 26.81 10.90 26.13
N ALA A 500 25.91 11.77 26.61
CA ALA A 500 26.27 13.04 27.23
C ALA A 500 27.21 12.86 28.42
N ALA A 501 26.83 12.05 29.42
CA ALA A 501 27.63 11.82 30.63
C ALA A 501 29.03 11.23 30.34
N ASN A 502 29.19 10.48 29.24
CA ASN A 502 30.46 9.91 28.81
C ASN A 502 31.18 10.72 27.72
N TRP A 503 30.62 11.83 27.24
CA TRP A 503 31.03 12.44 25.97
C TRP A 503 32.51 12.82 25.93
N ASN A 504 33.02 13.45 26.99
CA ASN A 504 34.43 13.86 27.07
C ASN A 504 35.39 12.65 26.98
N ARG A 505 35.01 11.50 27.55
CA ARG A 505 35.75 10.24 27.45
C ARG A 505 35.70 9.68 26.03
N ILE A 506 34.49 9.56 25.47
CA ILE A 506 34.22 8.98 24.14
C ILE A 506 34.87 9.81 23.03
N ARG A 507 34.89 11.14 23.16
CA ARG A 507 35.50 12.07 22.19
C ARG A 507 37.02 11.91 22.10
N THR A 508 37.69 11.63 23.22
CA THR A 508 39.16 11.44 23.27
C THR A 508 39.62 10.00 23.09
N SER A 509 38.79 9.00 23.41
CA SER A 509 39.14 7.58 23.25
C SER A 509 38.97 7.10 21.81
N ARG A 510 39.59 5.94 21.50
CA ARG A 510 39.28 5.22 20.26
C ARG A 510 37.80 4.83 20.25
N ARG A 511 37.10 5.12 19.14
CA ARG A 511 35.64 4.96 19.01
C ARG A 511 35.24 4.45 17.63
N THR A 512 34.06 3.84 17.52
CA THR A 512 33.49 3.42 16.23
C THR A 512 32.26 4.25 15.87
N ILE A 513 32.34 5.01 14.77
CA ILE A 513 31.19 5.76 14.26
C ILE A 513 30.49 4.94 13.18
N ILE A 514 29.17 4.80 13.31
CA ILE A 514 28.31 4.25 12.27
C ILE A 514 27.74 5.44 11.49
N HIS A 515 27.93 5.43 10.16
CA HIS A 515 27.88 6.58 9.25
C HIS A 515 29.13 7.48 9.32
N ILE A 516 29.56 8.00 8.17
CA ILE A 516 30.72 8.89 8.02
C ILE A 516 30.39 10.23 8.69
N PRO A 517 31.21 10.69 9.65
CA PRO A 517 32.18 11.76 9.36
C PRO A 517 33.51 11.69 10.13
N SER A 518 34.47 12.52 9.70
CA SER A 518 35.79 12.79 10.30
C SER A 518 36.67 11.56 10.56
N LEU A 519 37.67 11.36 9.70
CA LEU A 519 38.61 10.24 9.75
C LEU A 519 39.86 10.56 10.59
N ASP A 520 39.64 11.03 11.82
CA ASP A 520 40.71 11.19 12.82
C ASP A 520 41.34 9.83 13.19
N ALA A 521 42.60 9.81 13.61
CA ALA A 521 43.38 8.60 13.88
C ALA A 521 42.72 7.63 14.89
N ASN A 522 41.96 8.17 15.84
CA ASN A 522 41.23 7.41 16.87
C ASN A 522 39.84 6.91 16.42
N VAL A 523 39.47 7.08 15.15
CA VAL A 523 38.14 6.71 14.64
C VAL A 523 38.20 5.46 13.76
N ASP A 524 37.40 4.45 14.12
CA ASP A 524 36.95 3.40 13.21
C ASP A 524 35.60 3.83 12.60
N VAL A 525 35.37 3.60 11.31
CA VAL A 525 34.13 4.02 10.62
C VAL A 525 33.44 2.83 9.95
N ILE A 526 32.14 2.68 10.21
CA ILE A 526 31.25 1.74 9.52
C ILE A 526 30.30 2.54 8.63
N TYR A 527 30.58 2.60 7.33
CA TYR A 527 29.70 3.23 6.35
C TYR A 527 28.63 2.24 5.89
N ILE A 528 27.36 2.62 5.96
CA ILE A 528 26.24 1.81 5.47
C ILE A 528 25.85 2.35 4.09
N CYS A 529 25.99 1.53 3.05
CA CYS A 529 25.70 1.92 1.67
C CYS A 529 24.31 1.42 1.22
N PRO A 530 23.48 2.25 0.55
CA PRO A 530 22.18 1.84 0.01
C PRO A 530 22.28 0.94 -1.25
N LEU A 531 23.48 0.65 -1.72
CA LEU A 531 23.78 -0.12 -2.93
C LEU A 531 25.01 -1.01 -2.71
N HIS A 532 25.23 -1.97 -3.61
CA HIS A 532 26.50 -2.71 -3.67
C HIS A 532 27.46 -1.91 -4.55
N LEU A 533 28.64 -1.56 -4.01
CA LEU A 533 29.67 -0.84 -4.77
C LEU A 533 30.42 -1.80 -5.70
N SER A 534 30.74 -1.32 -6.90
CA SER A 534 31.68 -1.99 -7.80
C SER A 534 33.10 -2.06 -7.22
N GLU A 535 33.87 -3.07 -7.61
CA GLU A 535 35.23 -3.29 -7.11
C GLU A 535 36.17 -2.12 -7.45
N GLU A 536 36.00 -1.52 -8.63
CA GLU A 536 36.68 -0.30 -9.07
C GLU A 536 36.52 0.86 -8.06
N LEU A 537 35.31 1.05 -7.52
CA LEU A 537 35.04 2.06 -6.49
C LEU A 537 35.60 1.68 -5.12
N LEU A 538 35.57 0.40 -4.74
CA LEU A 538 36.19 -0.07 -3.50
C LEU A 538 37.71 0.14 -3.52
N GLN A 539 38.36 -0.17 -4.65
CA GLN A 539 39.79 0.09 -4.86
C GLN A 539 40.10 1.60 -4.88
N TYR A 540 39.23 2.43 -5.47
CA TYR A 540 39.38 3.89 -5.45
C TYR A 540 39.31 4.45 -4.02
N TYR A 541 38.25 4.14 -3.27
CA TYR A 541 38.07 4.66 -1.92
C TYR A 541 39.11 4.11 -0.94
N ASN A 542 39.54 2.84 -1.06
CA ASN A 542 40.64 2.32 -0.24
C ASN A 542 41.94 3.12 -0.46
N LYS A 543 42.27 3.50 -1.70
CA LYS A 543 43.43 4.36 -2.01
C LYS A 543 43.25 5.79 -1.51
N LEU A 544 42.10 6.41 -1.79
CA LEU A 544 41.78 7.78 -1.34
C LEU A 544 41.86 7.92 0.18
N LEU A 545 41.45 6.88 0.92
CA LEU A 545 41.55 6.84 2.37
C LEU A 545 43.00 6.59 2.82
N GLY A 546 43.73 5.66 2.19
CA GLY A 546 45.12 5.34 2.52
C GLY A 546 46.13 6.50 2.39
N LEU A 547 45.76 7.57 1.68
CA LEU A 547 46.58 8.78 1.49
C LEU A 547 47.00 9.48 2.78
N GLN A 548 46.28 9.39 3.91
CA GLN A 548 46.58 10.21 5.11
C GLN A 548 48.02 10.05 5.63
N ALA A 549 48.61 8.87 5.51
CA ALA A 549 50.01 8.64 5.89
C ALA A 549 50.99 9.34 4.93
N ALA A 550 50.78 9.21 3.62
CA ALA A 550 51.55 9.91 2.58
C ALA A 550 51.40 11.45 2.65
N VAL A 551 50.20 11.96 2.98
CA VAL A 551 49.91 13.40 3.20
C VAL A 551 50.63 13.95 4.43
N ARG A 552 50.96 13.10 5.40
CA ARG A 552 51.73 13.47 6.61
C ARG A 552 53.24 13.40 6.41
N SER A 553 53.75 12.46 5.61
CA SER A 553 55.19 12.34 5.33
C SER A 553 55.67 13.19 4.15
N GLY A 554 54.78 13.48 3.18
CA GLY A 554 55.12 14.05 1.88
C GLY A 554 55.61 13.03 0.84
N ASN A 555 55.60 11.73 1.16
CA ASN A 555 56.00 10.68 0.20
C ASN A 555 54.79 9.86 -0.25
N PRO A 556 54.48 9.79 -1.57
CA PRO A 556 53.39 8.96 -2.09
C PRO A 556 53.50 7.46 -1.80
N GLU A 557 54.68 6.96 -1.45
CA GLU A 557 54.93 5.54 -1.16
C GLU A 557 54.48 5.14 0.26
N ASP A 558 54.33 6.09 1.19
CA ASP A 558 53.90 5.84 2.58
C ASP A 558 52.38 5.60 2.71
N MET A 559 51.66 5.22 1.64
CA MET A 559 50.22 4.93 1.70
C MET A 559 49.91 3.70 2.56
N GLY A 560 49.10 3.88 3.60
CA GLY A 560 48.70 2.81 4.51
C GLY A 560 47.43 2.09 4.07
N ASP A 561 47.33 0.78 4.31
CA ASP A 561 46.06 0.07 4.17
C ASP A 561 45.14 0.39 5.36
N LEU A 562 44.01 1.02 5.09
CA LEU A 562 43.00 1.40 6.07
C LEU A 562 41.76 0.49 6.05
N GLN A 563 41.80 -0.64 5.33
CA GLN A 563 40.69 -1.60 5.27
C GLN A 563 40.15 -2.02 6.65
N ASP A 564 40.98 -2.07 7.70
CA ASP A 564 40.52 -2.41 9.05
C ASP A 564 39.96 -1.25 9.87
N ARG A 565 40.23 0.00 9.48
CA ARG A 565 39.61 1.19 10.09
C ARG A 565 38.32 1.61 9.38
N PHE A 566 38.19 1.38 8.08
CA PHE A 566 37.02 1.77 7.30
C PHE A 566 36.31 0.55 6.68
N LYS A 567 35.08 0.26 7.12
CA LYS A 567 34.28 -0.88 6.61
C LYS A 567 33.00 -0.39 5.96
N ILE A 568 32.84 -0.61 4.65
CA ILE A 568 31.57 -0.39 3.94
C ILE A 568 30.69 -1.65 4.07
N LEU A 569 29.42 -1.47 4.41
CA LEU A 569 28.42 -2.54 4.54
C LEU A 569 27.14 -2.21 3.77
N THR A 570 26.66 -3.16 2.97
CA THR A 570 25.40 -3.04 2.22
C THR A 570 24.31 -3.91 2.86
N PRO A 571 23.15 -3.36 3.26
CA PRO A 571 22.03 -4.13 3.83
C PRO A 571 21.44 -5.18 2.86
N GLU A 572 21.39 -6.47 3.24
CA GLU A 572 20.97 -7.52 2.30
C GLU A 572 19.51 -7.40 1.80
N ALA A 573 18.64 -6.69 2.55
CA ALA A 573 17.24 -6.51 2.20
C ALA A 573 17.00 -5.53 1.02
N ILE A 574 18.03 -4.84 0.52
CA ILE A 574 17.92 -3.95 -0.66
C ILE A 574 17.32 -4.70 -1.87
N ASN A 575 17.74 -5.94 -2.08
CA ASN A 575 17.27 -6.76 -3.20
C ASN A 575 15.88 -7.40 -2.96
N SER A 576 15.37 -7.37 -1.72
CA SER A 576 14.09 -7.99 -1.34
C SER A 576 12.86 -7.13 -1.64
N PHE A 577 13.03 -5.82 -1.85
CA PHE A 577 11.92 -4.86 -1.97
C PHE A 577 12.07 -3.87 -3.15
N PRO A 578 12.35 -4.34 -4.39
CA PRO A 578 12.71 -3.47 -5.52
C PRO A 578 11.64 -2.42 -5.89
N ASN A 579 10.37 -2.71 -5.60
CA ASN A 579 9.21 -1.87 -5.94
C ASN A 579 8.77 -0.93 -4.80
N HIS A 580 9.47 -0.92 -3.66
CA HIS A 580 9.10 -0.08 -2.51
C HIS A 580 10.25 0.87 -2.14
N PRO A 581 10.11 2.19 -2.38
CA PRO A 581 11.07 3.16 -1.86
C PRO A 581 11.01 3.15 -0.33
N MET A 582 12.15 2.89 0.31
CA MET A 582 12.31 2.84 1.76
C MET A 582 13.63 3.51 2.13
N CYS A 583 13.67 4.19 3.28
CA CYS A 583 14.92 4.78 3.78
C CYS A 583 15.92 3.69 4.19
N LEU A 584 17.21 4.05 4.23
CA LEU A 584 18.30 3.12 4.53
C LEU A 584 18.15 2.47 5.91
N ALA A 585 17.65 3.19 6.91
CA ALA A 585 17.35 2.66 8.23
C ALA A 585 16.28 1.55 8.19
N THR A 586 15.24 1.70 7.37
CA THR A 586 14.22 0.67 7.16
C THR A 586 14.80 -0.56 6.45
N GLN A 587 15.69 -0.38 5.47
CA GLN A 587 16.38 -1.49 4.79
C GLN A 587 17.30 -2.25 5.77
N LEU A 588 18.10 -1.53 6.56
CA LEU A 588 19.01 -2.12 7.57
C LEU A 588 18.24 -2.84 8.69
N LYS A 589 17.12 -2.27 9.15
CA LYS A 589 16.20 -2.90 10.11
C LYS A 589 15.64 -4.25 9.63
N TYR A 590 15.47 -4.44 8.32
CA TYR A 590 15.08 -5.73 7.72
C TYR A 590 16.28 -6.59 7.28
N SER A 591 17.51 -6.21 7.62
CA SER A 591 18.77 -6.88 7.22
C SER A 591 19.50 -7.50 8.43
N PRO A 592 19.00 -8.64 8.96
CA PRO A 592 19.53 -9.25 10.19
C PRO A 592 20.99 -9.74 10.08
N LYS A 593 21.48 -10.10 8.89
CA LYS A 593 22.90 -10.48 8.69
C LYS A 593 23.79 -9.25 8.80
N THR A 594 23.44 -8.15 8.14
CA THR A 594 24.19 -6.88 8.25
C THR A 594 24.12 -6.31 9.67
N ILE A 595 22.96 -6.35 10.34
CA ILE A 595 22.85 -6.01 11.77
C ILE A 595 23.79 -6.87 12.65
N LYS A 596 23.83 -8.20 12.43
CA LYS A 596 24.75 -9.08 13.17
C LYS A 596 26.22 -8.75 12.89
N ARG A 597 26.56 -8.43 11.63
CA ARG A 597 27.93 -8.01 11.25
C ARG A 597 28.34 -6.70 11.93
N ILE A 598 27.45 -5.71 11.98
CA ILE A 598 27.70 -4.45 12.72
C ILE A 598 27.93 -4.74 14.21
N LYS A 599 27.07 -5.56 14.84
CA LYS A 599 27.22 -5.93 16.26
C LYS A 599 28.60 -6.54 16.57
N ASN A 600 29.08 -7.44 15.72
CA ASN A 600 30.39 -8.05 15.88
C ASN A 600 31.54 -7.03 15.75
N LEU A 601 31.40 -6.02 14.87
CA LEU A 601 32.44 -5.00 14.65
C LEU A 601 32.54 -3.95 15.77
N ILE A 602 31.43 -3.68 16.47
CA ILE A 602 31.37 -2.74 17.61
C ILE A 602 31.50 -3.44 18.97
N GLN A 603 31.63 -4.76 19.02
CA GLN A 603 31.67 -5.51 20.27
C GLN A 603 32.90 -5.12 21.11
N GLY A 604 32.66 -4.59 22.31
CA GLY A 604 33.72 -4.12 23.22
C GLY A 604 34.29 -2.74 22.88
N LYS A 605 33.68 -1.97 21.96
CA LYS A 605 34.08 -0.60 21.61
C LYS A 605 33.02 0.41 22.01
N ASP A 606 33.43 1.62 22.39
CA ASP A 606 32.52 2.77 22.43
C ASP A 606 32.09 3.13 21.00
N ALA A 607 30.77 3.11 20.75
CA ALA A 607 30.22 3.30 19.42
C ALA A 607 28.91 4.11 19.42
N TYR A 608 28.69 4.90 18.37
CA TYR A 608 27.48 5.68 18.16
C TYR A 608 27.11 5.82 16.68
N VAL A 609 25.86 6.12 16.41
CA VAL A 609 25.31 6.35 15.05
C VAL A 609 25.24 7.85 14.78
N ILE A 610 25.62 8.28 13.59
CA ILE A 610 25.21 9.55 13.00
C ILE A 610 24.15 9.27 11.93
N GLY A 611 23.12 10.10 11.86
CA GLY A 611 22.07 9.99 10.86
C GLY A 611 22.23 11.00 9.72
N GLY A 612 21.65 10.67 8.57
CA GLY A 612 21.15 11.70 7.65
C GLY A 612 19.85 12.30 8.21
N VAL A 613 18.85 12.52 7.35
CA VAL A 613 17.51 13.00 7.77
C VAL A 613 16.90 12.07 8.86
N PRO A 614 16.71 12.51 10.12
CA PRO A 614 16.38 11.61 11.23
C PRO A 614 14.98 10.96 11.11
N HIS A 615 14.90 9.64 11.11
CA HIS A 615 13.66 8.88 10.92
C HIS A 615 13.36 7.89 12.08
N LYS A 616 12.11 7.45 12.18
CA LYS A 616 11.60 6.62 13.29
C LYS A 616 12.11 5.18 13.27
N ASP A 617 12.72 4.75 12.17
CA ASP A 617 13.42 3.47 12.08
C ASP A 617 14.90 3.56 12.49
N ASP A 618 15.54 4.74 12.51
CA ASP A 618 16.89 4.91 13.08
C ASP A 618 16.87 4.57 14.57
N LEU A 619 15.84 5.05 15.30
CA LEU A 619 15.61 4.68 16.70
C LEU A 619 15.48 3.15 16.87
N ALA A 620 14.89 2.44 15.90
CA ALA A 620 14.73 0.99 15.93
C ALA A 620 16.05 0.25 15.60
N VAL A 621 16.85 0.76 14.68
CA VAL A 621 18.20 0.24 14.38
C VAL A 621 19.13 0.45 15.58
N ALA A 622 19.14 1.65 16.16
CA ALA A 622 19.92 1.98 17.35
C ALA A 622 19.50 1.16 18.58
N ASP A 623 18.20 0.90 18.77
CA ASP A 623 17.72 -0.01 19.83
C ASP A 623 18.12 -1.46 19.57
N THR A 624 18.10 -1.90 18.31
CA THR A 624 18.55 -3.24 17.92
C THR A 624 20.05 -3.41 18.13
N LEU A 625 20.87 -2.41 17.81
CA LEU A 625 22.32 -2.40 17.98
C LEU A 625 22.77 -2.08 19.42
N ASN A 626 21.89 -1.48 20.23
CA ASN A 626 22.14 -0.91 21.56
C ASN A 626 23.24 0.17 21.58
N VAL A 627 23.14 1.14 20.68
CA VAL A 627 24.04 2.31 20.59
C VAL A 627 23.24 3.62 20.67
N PRO A 628 23.82 4.72 21.17
CA PRO A 628 23.23 6.05 21.04
C PRO A 628 23.30 6.56 19.60
N ILE A 629 22.48 7.56 19.29
CA ILE A 629 22.54 8.35 18.06
C ILE A 629 23.01 9.76 18.44
N LEU A 630 23.98 10.31 17.72
CA LEU A 630 24.32 11.73 17.74
C LEU A 630 23.43 12.45 16.72
N GLY A 631 22.27 12.91 17.18
CA GLY A 631 21.25 13.52 16.33
C GLY A 631 19.95 13.79 17.08
N SER A 632 19.11 14.64 16.49
CA SER A 632 17.86 15.11 17.08
C SER A 632 16.78 14.02 17.10
N VAL A 633 15.82 14.16 18.02
CA VAL A 633 14.59 13.33 18.03
C VAL A 633 13.89 13.48 16.68
N PRO A 634 13.54 12.38 15.95
CA PRO A 634 12.92 12.47 14.63
C PRO A 634 11.66 13.34 14.54
N GLU A 635 10.88 13.43 15.61
CA GLU A 635 9.67 14.27 15.66
C GLU A 635 9.98 15.77 15.86
N VAL A 636 11.08 16.10 16.54
CA VAL A 636 11.61 17.48 16.66
C VAL A 636 12.25 17.90 15.33
N ALA A 637 13.07 17.02 14.74
CA ALA A 637 13.69 17.27 13.43
C ALA A 637 12.64 17.50 12.33
N HIS A 638 11.62 16.64 12.23
CA HIS A 638 10.53 16.81 11.25
C HIS A 638 9.66 18.05 11.50
N LEU A 639 9.65 18.63 12.69
CA LEU A 639 8.92 19.87 12.97
C LEU A 639 9.72 21.09 12.49
N TYR A 640 11.01 21.14 12.82
CA TYR A 640 11.84 22.34 12.64
C TYR A 640 12.64 22.39 11.34
N SER A 641 12.88 21.26 10.65
CA SER A 641 13.40 21.23 9.26
C SER A 641 12.32 21.52 8.20
N THR A 642 11.12 21.94 8.60
CA THR A 642 10.15 22.49 7.63
C THR A 642 10.41 23.97 7.41
N LYS A 643 10.04 24.51 6.24
CA LYS A 643 10.21 25.94 5.93
C LYS A 643 9.50 26.85 6.94
N SER A 644 8.27 26.52 7.32
CA SER A 644 7.56 27.19 8.43
C SER A 644 8.12 26.84 9.82
N GLY A 645 8.82 25.70 9.95
CA GLY A 645 9.54 25.29 11.16
C GLY A 645 10.75 26.16 11.47
N SER A 646 11.61 26.39 10.47
CA SER A 646 12.85 27.17 10.61
C SER A 646 12.58 28.63 11.02
N LYS A 647 11.57 29.27 10.42
CA LYS A 647 11.17 30.65 10.78
C LYS A 647 10.81 30.80 12.27
N ARG A 648 10.19 29.78 12.89
CA ARG A 648 9.88 29.79 14.34
C ARG A 648 11.14 29.70 15.22
N ILE A 649 12.25 29.16 14.72
CA ILE A 649 13.55 29.20 15.41
C ILE A 649 14.17 30.58 15.23
N PHE A 650 14.29 31.07 14.00
CA PHE A 650 14.90 32.37 13.71
C PHE A 650 14.20 33.54 14.43
N ALA A 651 12.87 33.55 14.47
CA ALA A 651 12.09 34.56 15.20
C ALA A 651 12.43 34.61 16.70
N SER A 652 12.71 33.46 17.32
CA SER A 652 13.13 33.39 18.73
C SER A 652 14.63 33.59 18.99
N ALA A 653 15.46 33.42 17.95
CA ALA A 653 16.87 33.79 17.98
C ALA A 653 17.08 35.30 17.77
N CYS A 654 16.01 36.02 17.40
CA CYS A 654 16.02 37.44 17.05
C CYS A 654 17.12 37.80 16.05
N VAL A 655 17.30 36.93 15.05
CA VAL A 655 18.19 37.15 13.90
C VAL A 655 17.42 37.79 12.74
N PRO A 656 18.07 38.55 11.85
CA PRO A 656 17.42 39.05 10.64
C PRO A 656 16.97 37.89 9.75
N VAL A 657 15.79 38.04 9.15
CA VAL A 657 15.16 37.09 8.21
C VAL A 657 14.56 37.88 7.06
N PRO A 658 14.34 37.27 5.88
CA PRO A 658 13.62 37.95 4.79
C PRO A 658 12.19 38.29 5.23
N PRO A 659 11.67 39.50 4.94
CA PRO A 659 10.26 39.83 5.17
C PRO A 659 9.34 38.78 4.54
N GLY A 660 8.41 38.24 5.33
CA GLY A 660 7.65 37.07 4.90
C GLY A 660 6.75 36.48 5.98
N GLU A 661 5.96 35.48 5.58
CA GLU A 661 4.93 34.83 6.41
C GLU A 661 4.86 33.33 6.13
N TYR A 662 4.49 32.55 7.14
CA TYR A 662 4.56 31.08 7.16
C TYR A 662 3.23 30.41 7.56
N ASP A 663 3.19 29.07 7.62
CA ASP A 663 1.97 28.29 7.89
C ASP A 663 0.82 28.58 6.89
N ILE A 664 1.13 28.74 5.60
CA ILE A 664 0.16 29.10 4.56
C ILE A 664 -0.48 27.85 3.94
N TYR A 665 -1.77 27.63 4.22
CA TYR A 665 -2.50 26.41 3.85
C TYR A 665 -3.70 26.62 2.90
N THR A 666 -4.09 27.87 2.60
CA THR A 666 -5.24 28.14 1.71
C THR A 666 -4.93 29.17 0.62
N PRO A 667 -5.58 29.11 -0.56
CA PRO A 667 -5.36 30.09 -1.63
C PRO A 667 -5.71 31.52 -1.19
N GLN A 668 -6.78 31.69 -0.40
CA GLN A 668 -7.20 33.01 0.09
C GLN A 668 -6.15 33.59 1.04
N GLN A 669 -5.71 32.82 2.04
CA GLN A 669 -4.61 33.21 2.94
C GLN A 669 -3.35 33.61 2.17
N MET A 670 -2.94 32.85 1.13
CA MET A 670 -1.80 33.20 0.28
C MET A 670 -1.98 34.57 -0.40
N LEU A 671 -3.16 34.85 -0.94
CA LEU A 671 -3.44 36.11 -1.66
C LEU A 671 -3.53 37.30 -0.70
N ASP A 672 -4.18 37.14 0.45
CA ASP A 672 -4.33 38.18 1.47
C ASP A 672 -2.95 38.54 2.06
N VAL A 673 -2.17 37.53 2.44
CA VAL A 673 -0.80 37.67 2.97
C VAL A 673 0.13 38.31 1.95
N LEU A 674 0.14 37.84 0.69
CA LEU A 674 0.99 38.43 -0.35
C LEU A 674 0.58 39.88 -0.66
N SER A 675 -0.72 40.21 -0.60
CA SER A 675 -1.19 41.58 -0.79
C SER A 675 -0.67 42.52 0.30
N GLN A 676 -0.69 42.08 1.56
CA GLN A 676 -0.15 42.85 2.69
C GLN A 676 1.37 42.97 2.61
N LEU A 677 2.09 41.86 2.38
CA LEU A 677 3.55 41.83 2.25
C LEU A 677 4.08 42.76 1.14
N VAL A 678 3.40 42.82 -0.02
CA VAL A 678 3.73 43.74 -1.13
C VAL A 678 3.48 45.21 -0.75
N ILE A 679 2.49 45.51 0.08
CA ILE A 679 2.17 46.87 0.53
C ILE A 679 3.17 47.38 1.57
N ASP A 680 3.59 46.52 2.49
CA ASP A 680 4.55 46.86 3.52
C ASP A 680 5.97 46.98 2.93
N ASN A 681 6.33 46.08 2.00
CA ASN A 681 7.68 45.95 1.44
C ASN A 681 7.72 46.31 -0.06
N MET A 682 7.23 47.49 -0.44
CA MET A 682 7.09 47.92 -1.85
C MET A 682 8.38 47.83 -2.71
N GLU A 683 9.56 47.89 -2.09
CA GLU A 683 10.86 47.76 -2.77
C GLU A 683 11.17 46.32 -3.23
N VAL A 684 10.50 45.32 -2.64
CA VAL A 684 10.71 43.91 -2.95
C VAL A 684 10.06 43.58 -4.30
N ARG A 685 10.91 43.52 -5.34
CA ARG A 685 10.50 43.18 -6.71
C ARG A 685 10.02 41.75 -6.86
N ARG A 686 10.72 40.80 -6.23
CA ARG A 686 10.56 39.36 -6.38
C ARG A 686 10.15 38.71 -5.07
N TRP A 687 9.13 37.86 -5.14
CA TRP A 687 8.62 37.08 -4.01
C TRP A 687 8.86 35.60 -4.26
N LEU A 688 9.35 34.91 -3.23
CA LEU A 688 9.62 33.48 -3.21
C LEU A 688 8.48 32.75 -2.51
N PHE A 689 8.14 31.57 -3.00
CA PHE A 689 7.19 30.63 -2.41
C PHE A 689 7.94 29.34 -2.13
N LYS A 690 8.03 28.90 -0.87
CA LYS A 690 8.71 27.66 -0.47
C LYS A 690 7.72 26.67 0.14
N ALA A 691 7.63 25.45 -0.38
CA ALA A 691 6.80 24.38 0.18
C ALA A 691 7.48 23.70 1.38
N ASP A 692 6.73 23.44 2.46
CA ASP A 692 7.28 23.11 3.78
C ASP A 692 8.17 21.86 3.85
N SER A 693 7.87 20.81 3.09
CA SER A 693 8.56 19.50 3.20
C SER A 693 9.61 19.26 2.11
N GLU A 694 10.06 20.31 1.41
CA GLU A 694 10.91 20.19 0.23
C GLU A 694 12.33 20.70 0.45
N LEU A 695 13.32 19.88 0.07
CA LEU A 695 14.74 20.11 0.32
C LEU A 695 15.50 20.63 -0.92
N GLY A 696 16.60 21.36 -0.69
CA GLY A 696 17.55 21.78 -1.72
C GLY A 696 16.95 22.56 -2.89
N GLY A 697 16.11 23.56 -2.61
CA GLY A 697 15.47 24.42 -3.64
C GLY A 697 14.39 23.74 -4.51
N ASN A 698 14.19 22.42 -4.41
CA ASN A 698 13.29 21.67 -5.29
C ASN A 698 11.79 21.99 -5.11
N GLY A 699 11.44 22.63 -4.00
CA GLY A 699 10.09 23.12 -3.69
C GLY A 699 10.01 24.64 -3.61
N THR A 700 10.88 25.35 -4.33
CA THR A 700 10.83 26.80 -4.48
C THR A 700 10.15 27.20 -5.79
N ALA A 701 9.34 28.24 -5.75
CA ALA A 701 8.88 29.01 -6.91
C ALA A 701 9.11 30.50 -6.65
N TYR A 702 9.11 31.33 -7.69
CA TYR A 702 9.28 32.78 -7.56
C TYR A 702 8.36 33.56 -8.52
N CYS A 703 8.10 34.83 -8.22
CA CYS A 703 7.36 35.74 -9.09
C CYS A 703 7.80 37.20 -8.91
N ASP A 704 7.99 37.93 -10.01
CA ASP A 704 8.40 39.34 -10.02
C ASP A 704 7.16 40.26 -9.91
N VAL A 705 6.46 40.16 -8.78
CA VAL A 705 5.10 40.69 -8.58
C VAL A 705 4.98 42.18 -8.95
N THR A 706 5.84 43.05 -8.43
CA THR A 706 5.72 44.51 -8.69
C THR A 706 6.02 44.90 -10.14
N SER A 707 6.67 44.01 -10.91
CA SER A 707 6.95 44.21 -12.34
C SER A 707 5.74 43.89 -13.25
N HIS A 708 4.74 43.17 -12.73
CA HIS A 708 3.57 42.71 -13.50
C HIS A 708 2.23 43.21 -12.94
N LEU A 709 2.23 43.80 -11.75
CA LEU A 709 1.06 44.32 -11.04
C LEU A 709 0.63 45.68 -11.64
N LYS A 710 -0.51 45.72 -12.33
CA LYS A 710 -0.98 46.88 -13.11
C LYS A 710 -1.40 48.04 -12.22
N CYS A 711 -1.94 47.75 -11.04
CA CYS A 711 -2.28 48.77 -10.05
C CYS A 711 -1.05 49.37 -9.34
N TYR A 712 0.15 48.80 -9.45
CA TYR A 712 1.34 49.21 -8.70
C TYR A 712 1.72 50.70 -8.85
N PRO A 713 1.72 51.33 -10.05
CA PRO A 713 2.00 52.76 -10.18
C PRO A 713 0.91 53.67 -9.59
N TRP A 714 -0.33 53.16 -9.43
CA TRP A 714 -1.38 53.86 -8.68
C TRP A 714 -1.16 53.71 -7.16
N VAL A 715 -0.84 52.50 -6.68
CA VAL A 715 -0.56 52.26 -5.26
C VAL A 715 0.66 53.07 -4.79
N GLN A 716 1.71 53.22 -5.62
CA GLN A 716 2.84 54.11 -5.31
C GLN A 716 2.41 55.58 -5.18
N LYS A 717 1.49 56.07 -6.02
CA LYS A 717 0.96 57.44 -5.92
C LYS A 717 0.13 57.62 -4.66
N GLU A 718 -0.68 56.63 -4.30
CA GLU A 718 -1.48 56.65 -3.06
C GLU A 718 -0.57 56.59 -1.81
N ARG A 719 0.50 55.78 -1.82
CA ARG A 719 1.52 55.78 -0.76
C ARG A 719 2.21 57.15 -0.60
N ARG A 720 2.49 57.86 -1.70
CA ARG A 720 3.04 59.24 -1.66
C ARG A 720 2.05 60.31 -1.23
N ARG A 721 0.74 60.02 -1.26
CA ARG A 721 -0.34 60.92 -0.83
C ARG A 721 -0.50 60.93 0.69
N TYR A 722 -0.19 59.82 1.35
CA TYR A 722 -0.17 59.71 2.81
C TYR A 722 1.24 59.97 3.36
N ALA A 723 1.33 60.64 4.51
CA ALA A 723 2.58 60.67 5.28
C ALA A 723 2.94 59.25 5.77
N ALA A 724 4.23 58.98 6.00
CA ALA A 724 4.70 57.65 6.41
C ALA A 724 3.97 57.12 7.67
N GLU A 725 3.76 57.98 8.66
CA GLU A 725 3.01 57.70 9.91
C GLU A 725 1.51 57.40 9.71
N VAL A 726 0.96 57.75 8.54
CA VAL A 726 -0.44 57.44 8.16
C VAL A 726 -0.47 56.17 7.32
N TRP A 727 0.53 55.94 6.48
CA TRP A 727 0.64 54.70 5.69
C TRP A 727 0.82 53.45 6.56
N THR A 728 1.38 53.55 7.78
CA THR A 728 1.48 52.40 8.70
C THR A 728 0.13 51.98 9.33
N LYS A 729 -0.96 52.71 9.08
CA LYS A 729 -2.29 52.42 9.65
C LYS A 729 -3.11 51.58 8.67
N LYS A 730 -3.57 50.40 9.11
CA LYS A 730 -4.24 49.39 8.26
C LYS A 730 -5.38 49.91 7.37
N TRP A 731 -6.15 50.91 7.83
CA TRP A 731 -7.23 51.50 7.02
C TRP A 731 -6.72 52.22 5.75
N ALA A 732 -5.49 52.74 5.77
CA ALA A 732 -4.87 53.37 4.60
C ALA A 732 -4.45 52.31 3.54
N HIS A 733 -4.28 51.05 3.95
CA HIS A 733 -3.97 49.94 3.05
C HIS A 733 -5.22 49.36 2.36
N GLU A 734 -6.42 49.48 2.93
CA GLU A 734 -7.65 48.86 2.40
C GLU A 734 -7.88 49.12 0.89
N PRO A 735 -7.74 50.35 0.36
CA PRO A 735 -7.94 50.61 -1.08
C PRO A 735 -6.86 50.01 -1.99
N ALA A 736 -5.67 49.71 -1.44
CA ALA A 736 -4.59 49.03 -2.14
C ALA A 736 -4.76 47.51 -2.06
N LEU A 737 -5.02 46.96 -0.87
CA LEU A 737 -5.28 45.53 -0.61
C LEU A 737 -6.35 44.98 -1.56
N VAL A 738 -7.48 45.68 -1.70
CA VAL A 738 -8.60 45.23 -2.55
C VAL A 738 -8.21 45.18 -4.04
N LYS A 739 -7.37 46.09 -4.55
CA LYS A 739 -6.91 46.05 -5.94
C LYS A 739 -5.84 44.99 -6.18
N ILE A 740 -4.87 44.89 -5.26
CA ILE A 740 -3.78 43.92 -5.37
C ILE A 740 -4.31 42.49 -5.29
N SER A 741 -5.19 42.19 -4.33
CA SER A 741 -5.83 40.87 -4.20
C SER A 741 -6.74 40.48 -5.38
N GLN A 742 -7.25 41.45 -6.15
CA GLN A 742 -7.99 41.20 -7.40
C GLN A 742 -7.07 40.90 -8.60
N GLU A 743 -5.89 41.53 -8.69
CA GLU A 743 -4.93 41.31 -9.78
C GLU A 743 -4.05 40.07 -9.55
N LEU A 744 -3.65 39.78 -8.30
CA LEU A 744 -2.72 38.70 -7.94
C LEU A 744 -3.07 37.30 -8.48
N PRO A 745 -4.33 36.81 -8.47
CA PRO A 745 -4.64 35.46 -8.93
C PRO A 745 -4.32 35.25 -10.41
N GLY A 746 -4.58 36.25 -11.25
CA GLY A 746 -4.25 36.23 -12.67
C GLY A 746 -2.74 36.41 -12.91
N LEU A 747 -2.11 37.30 -12.14
CA LEU A 747 -0.67 37.54 -12.20
C LEU A 747 0.12 36.27 -11.86
N LEU A 748 -0.14 35.63 -10.72
CA LEU A 748 0.55 34.41 -10.31
C LEU A 748 0.33 33.26 -11.31
N ALA A 749 -0.88 33.11 -11.85
CA ALA A 749 -1.18 32.09 -12.85
C ALA A 749 -0.43 32.27 -14.19
N GLN A 750 0.08 33.48 -14.48
CA GLN A 750 0.81 33.81 -15.71
C GLN A 750 2.32 33.96 -15.50
N HIS A 751 2.76 34.42 -14.32
CA HIS A 751 4.14 34.87 -14.06
C HIS A 751 4.85 34.14 -12.92
N ALA A 752 4.21 33.27 -12.14
CA ALA A 752 4.89 32.51 -11.08
C ALA A 752 5.58 31.25 -11.65
N GLN A 753 6.88 31.13 -11.43
CA GLN A 753 7.74 30.09 -12.02
C GLN A 753 8.30 29.15 -10.95
N PRO A 754 7.97 27.84 -10.98
CA PRO A 754 8.64 26.83 -10.15
C PRO A 754 10.09 26.63 -10.60
N VAL A 755 11.03 26.67 -9.66
CA VAL A 755 12.49 26.56 -9.95
C VAL A 755 12.84 25.19 -10.54
N ASN A 756 12.18 24.12 -10.08
CA ASN A 756 12.34 22.77 -10.63
C ASN A 756 11.15 22.39 -11.52
N GLU A 757 11.17 22.84 -12.78
CA GLU A 757 10.15 22.49 -13.80
C GLU A 757 10.01 20.97 -14.01
N LYS A 758 11.12 20.21 -13.93
CA LYS A 758 11.11 18.74 -14.07
C LYS A 758 10.25 18.06 -13.00
N ARG A 759 10.09 18.69 -11.82
CA ARG A 759 9.20 18.24 -10.73
C ARG A 759 7.84 18.91 -10.77
N PHE A 760 7.79 20.21 -11.04
CA PHE A 760 6.58 21.03 -11.05
C PHE A 760 6.40 21.74 -12.41
N PRO A 761 5.89 21.05 -13.46
CA PRO A 761 5.77 21.64 -14.80
C PRO A 761 4.77 22.80 -14.95
N THR A 762 4.03 23.16 -13.90
CA THR A 762 3.10 24.29 -13.87
C THR A 762 2.96 24.85 -12.46
N TRP A 763 2.68 26.16 -12.35
CA TRP A 763 2.30 26.81 -11.09
C TRP A 763 1.15 26.10 -10.37
N GLU A 764 0.14 25.62 -11.09
CA GLU A 764 -0.99 24.89 -10.48
C GLU A 764 -0.54 23.64 -9.71
N LYS A 765 0.40 22.86 -10.27
CA LYS A 765 0.93 21.65 -9.60
C LYS A 765 1.77 22.02 -8.38
N PHE A 766 2.59 23.06 -8.50
CA PHE A 766 3.35 23.61 -7.38
C PHE A 766 2.41 24.05 -6.24
N LEU A 767 1.41 24.87 -6.56
CA LEU A 767 0.42 25.41 -5.63
C LEU A 767 -0.40 24.31 -4.94
N GLN A 768 -0.80 23.26 -5.68
CA GLN A 768 -1.44 22.08 -5.10
C GLN A 768 -0.55 21.39 -4.05
N THR A 769 0.76 21.31 -4.27
CA THR A 769 1.70 20.74 -3.29
C THR A 769 1.93 21.68 -2.10
N PHE A 770 2.24 22.95 -2.36
CA PHE A 770 2.41 24.00 -1.33
C PHE A 770 1.24 24.01 -0.35
N LEU A 771 0.01 24.16 -0.83
CA LEU A 771 -1.19 24.21 0.03
C LEU A 771 -1.51 22.87 0.72
N SER A 772 -0.99 21.75 0.22
CA SER A 772 -1.18 20.43 0.83
C SER A 772 -0.22 20.15 2.00
N GLN A 773 0.96 20.75 1.98
CA GLN A 773 2.02 20.59 2.99
C GLN A 773 2.03 21.73 4.00
N GLY A 774 1.66 22.93 3.56
CA GLY A 774 2.09 24.20 4.18
C GLY A 774 3.26 24.80 3.41
N GLY A 775 3.52 26.08 3.63
CA GLY A 775 4.62 26.78 3.00
C GLY A 775 4.74 28.24 3.45
N VAL A 776 5.82 28.86 2.98
CA VAL A 776 6.27 30.21 3.35
C VAL A 776 6.30 31.10 2.11
N ILE A 777 5.93 32.37 2.27
CA ILE A 777 6.19 33.45 1.33
C ILE A 777 7.32 34.30 1.89
N GLU A 778 8.39 34.53 1.11
CA GLU A 778 9.58 35.28 1.52
C GLU A 778 9.94 36.32 0.46
N ALA A 779 10.37 37.51 0.89
CA ALA A 779 10.99 38.49 0.01
C ALA A 779 12.32 37.95 -0.55
N PHE A 780 12.56 38.18 -1.85
CA PHE A 780 13.91 38.13 -2.40
C PHE A 780 14.61 39.46 -2.12
N PRO A 781 15.94 39.48 -1.84
CA PRO A 781 16.68 40.72 -1.59
C PRO A 781 16.47 41.80 -2.67
N PRO A 782 16.38 43.09 -2.29
CA PRO A 782 16.26 44.21 -3.24
C PRO A 782 17.63 44.58 -3.86
N SER A 783 18.42 43.59 -4.26
CA SER A 783 19.74 43.76 -4.90
C SER A 783 19.87 42.84 -6.10
N GLU A 784 20.66 43.23 -7.10
CA GLU A 784 21.05 42.36 -8.21
C GLU A 784 22.25 41.47 -7.81
N ASN A 785 23.19 42.01 -7.02
CA ASN A 785 24.29 41.25 -6.43
C ASN A 785 23.83 40.63 -5.10
N VAL A 786 23.73 39.30 -5.08
CA VAL A 786 23.23 38.51 -3.94
C VAL A 786 24.08 37.24 -3.83
N THR A 787 24.54 36.91 -2.62
CA THR A 787 25.31 35.69 -2.37
C THR A 787 24.66 34.89 -1.25
N ASN A 788 24.43 33.60 -1.47
CA ASN A 788 23.95 32.71 -0.42
C ASN A 788 25.14 32.05 0.29
N LEU A 789 25.00 31.73 1.57
CA LEU A 789 25.99 30.98 2.35
C LEU A 789 25.33 29.79 3.02
N THR A 790 26.08 28.71 3.23
CA THR A 790 25.67 27.59 4.08
C THR A 790 26.70 27.39 5.18
N VAL A 791 26.21 27.31 6.42
CA VAL A 791 27.01 27.16 7.63
C VAL A 791 26.59 25.89 8.36
N ASP A 792 27.54 24.97 8.55
CA ASP A 792 27.33 23.72 9.26
C ASP A 792 27.70 23.86 10.75
N MET A 793 26.76 23.47 11.60
CA MET A 793 26.80 23.61 13.06
C MET A 793 26.68 22.24 13.74
N LEU A 794 27.18 22.13 14.97
CA LEU A 794 27.07 20.97 15.84
C LEU A 794 26.66 21.42 17.24
N ILE A 795 25.54 20.87 17.74
CA ILE A 795 25.24 20.80 19.18
C ILE A 795 25.77 19.45 19.68
N GLU A 796 26.80 19.48 20.51
CA GLU A 796 27.35 18.26 21.14
C GLU A 796 26.40 17.72 22.23
N PRO A 797 26.53 16.42 22.63
CA PRO A 797 25.72 15.83 23.70
C PRO A 797 25.78 16.54 25.07
N MET A 798 26.82 17.34 25.33
CA MET A 798 26.93 18.20 26.52
C MET A 798 26.14 19.52 26.41
N GLY A 799 25.58 19.84 25.24
CA GLY A 799 24.91 21.13 24.95
C GLY A 799 25.87 22.24 24.50
N GLU A 800 27.15 21.94 24.25
CA GLU A 800 28.10 22.87 23.63
C GLU A 800 27.76 23.08 22.14
N ILE A 801 27.83 24.31 21.66
CA ILE A 801 27.53 24.70 20.27
C ILE A 801 28.85 25.05 19.57
N ARG A 802 29.11 24.48 18.38
CA ARG A 802 30.22 24.90 17.51
C ARG A 802 29.81 25.05 16.05
N MET A 803 30.47 25.94 15.34
CA MET A 803 30.54 25.95 13.88
C MET A 803 31.59 24.94 13.42
N VAL A 804 31.35 24.25 12.29
CA VAL A 804 32.19 23.13 11.80
C VAL A 804 32.51 23.23 10.30
N SER A 805 31.71 23.96 9.53
CA SER A 805 32.03 24.42 8.18
C SER A 805 31.27 25.72 7.87
N SER A 806 31.81 26.53 6.97
CA SER A 806 31.15 27.72 6.43
C SER A 806 31.60 27.93 4.98
N GLY A 807 30.65 28.21 4.08
CA GLY A 807 30.93 28.35 2.65
C GLY A 807 29.92 29.20 1.89
N ASP A 808 30.36 29.86 0.82
CA ASP A 808 29.49 30.61 -0.10
C ASP A 808 28.96 29.66 -1.18
N GLN A 809 27.68 29.73 -1.53
CA GLN A 809 27.03 28.81 -2.49
C GLN A 809 27.33 29.15 -3.95
N ILE A 810 27.32 28.11 -4.80
CA ILE A 810 27.43 28.15 -6.27
C ILE A 810 26.14 27.55 -6.85
N HIS A 811 25.49 28.20 -7.82
CA HIS A 811 24.09 28.00 -8.22
C HIS A 811 23.89 27.38 -9.61
N ALA A 812 24.73 26.39 -9.95
CA ALA A 812 24.78 25.77 -11.28
C ALA A 812 23.47 25.13 -11.79
N ASP A 813 22.60 24.63 -10.91
CA ASP A 813 21.29 24.07 -11.29
C ASP A 813 20.17 25.12 -11.32
N GLY A 814 20.46 26.39 -11.00
CA GLY A 814 19.55 27.54 -11.04
C GLY A 814 19.68 28.46 -9.82
N PRO A 815 19.25 29.74 -9.89
CA PRO A 815 19.59 30.82 -8.95
C PRO A 815 19.01 30.67 -7.52
N LEU A 816 18.35 29.55 -7.22
CA LEU A 816 17.76 29.20 -5.93
C LEU A 816 17.99 27.72 -5.57
N GLN A 817 18.95 27.04 -6.22
CA GLN A 817 19.38 25.68 -5.92
C GLN A 817 20.91 25.63 -5.84
N SER A 818 21.44 25.42 -4.63
CA SER A 818 22.88 25.21 -4.42
C SER A 818 23.34 23.92 -5.09
N SER A 819 24.44 24.03 -5.84
CA SER A 819 25.12 22.92 -6.52
C SER A 819 26.56 22.71 -6.02
N GLY A 820 27.10 23.63 -5.21
CA GLY A 820 28.43 23.55 -4.61
C GLY A 820 28.71 24.73 -3.68
N THR A 821 29.86 24.74 -3.02
CA THR A 821 30.30 25.81 -2.13
C THR A 821 31.81 26.11 -2.21
N THR A 822 32.19 27.36 -1.96
CA THR A 822 33.55 27.73 -1.52
C THR A 822 33.74 27.34 -0.06
N VAL A 823 34.97 27.03 0.38
CA VAL A 823 35.32 26.90 1.81
C VAL A 823 36.75 27.42 2.03
N PRO A 824 37.01 28.29 3.03
CA PRO A 824 36.04 28.98 3.90
C PRO A 824 35.17 29.99 3.12
N GLN A 825 34.04 30.39 3.70
CA GLN A 825 33.24 31.51 3.18
C GLN A 825 34.04 32.82 3.23
N CYS A 826 33.84 33.68 2.23
CA CYS A 826 34.52 34.97 2.12
C CYS A 826 33.56 36.18 2.00
N SER A 827 32.24 35.96 1.95
CA SER A 827 31.27 37.03 1.65
C SER A 827 30.82 37.84 2.89
N VAL A 828 30.98 37.32 4.10
CA VAL A 828 30.51 37.94 5.35
C VAL A 828 31.65 37.97 6.38
N ASP A 829 31.71 39.01 7.21
CA ASP A 829 32.62 39.04 8.38
C ASP A 829 32.38 37.80 9.29
N PRO A 830 33.41 36.97 9.56
CA PRO A 830 33.30 35.85 10.49
C PRO A 830 32.74 36.23 11.87
N ALA A 831 33.02 37.43 12.40
CA ALA A 831 32.51 37.82 13.72
C ALA A 831 30.98 38.02 13.72
N VAL A 832 30.44 38.72 12.70
CA VAL A 832 28.98 38.82 12.47
C VAL A 832 28.35 37.44 12.26
N LEU A 833 28.95 36.61 11.41
CA LEU A 833 28.40 35.29 11.07
C LEU A 833 28.36 34.35 12.29
N ASN A 834 29.44 34.31 13.10
CA ASN A 834 29.47 33.54 14.34
C ASN A 834 28.43 34.03 15.35
N SER A 835 28.25 35.35 15.50
CA SER A 835 27.21 35.93 16.38
C SER A 835 25.79 35.50 16.02
N LEU A 836 25.46 35.49 14.72
CA LEU A 836 24.15 35.00 14.23
C LEU A 836 24.00 33.49 14.44
N CYS A 837 25.02 32.70 14.10
CA CYS A 837 24.98 31.24 14.21
C CYS A 837 24.90 30.76 15.67
N LEU A 838 25.55 31.45 16.62
CA LEU A 838 25.44 31.15 18.04
C LEU A 838 24.00 31.38 18.55
N LYS A 839 23.37 32.52 18.23
CA LYS A 839 21.96 32.79 18.60
C LYS A 839 21.00 31.73 18.06
N ILE A 840 21.19 31.31 16.81
CA ILE A 840 20.39 30.24 16.19
C ILE A 840 20.67 28.90 16.88
N GLY A 841 21.94 28.58 17.18
CA GLY A 841 22.33 27.39 17.92
C GLY A 841 21.73 27.32 19.33
N GLU A 842 21.63 28.46 20.03
CA GLU A 842 20.94 28.53 21.33
C GLU A 842 19.43 28.31 21.21
N ALA A 843 18.79 28.92 20.21
CA ALA A 843 17.36 28.71 19.92
C ALA A 843 17.05 27.27 19.46
N CYS A 844 18.00 26.58 18.81
CA CYS A 844 17.95 25.15 18.53
C CYS A 844 18.09 24.33 19.83
N ARG A 845 19.13 24.61 20.63
CA ARG A 845 19.42 23.92 21.90
C ARG A 845 18.26 24.03 22.89
N SER A 846 17.57 25.17 22.96
CA SER A 846 16.38 25.37 23.80
C SER A 846 15.14 24.58 23.36
N ARG A 847 15.20 23.90 22.21
CA ARG A 847 14.14 23.08 21.62
C ARG A 847 14.49 21.59 21.53
N GLU A 848 15.49 21.15 22.30
CA GLU A 848 15.99 19.76 22.30
C GLU A 848 16.58 19.30 20.95
N VAL A 849 17.03 20.25 20.11
CA VAL A 849 17.85 19.94 18.93
C VAL A 849 19.24 19.51 19.39
N LEU A 850 19.74 18.41 18.80
CA LEU A 850 21.00 17.75 19.10
C LEU A 850 21.67 17.27 17.81
N GLY A 851 23.01 17.26 17.79
CA GLY A 851 23.81 16.80 16.66
C GLY A 851 24.02 17.88 15.60
N TYR A 852 24.22 17.45 14.37
CA TYR A 852 24.54 18.32 13.23
C TYR A 852 23.30 18.97 12.62
N PHE A 853 23.46 20.21 12.17
CA PHE A 853 22.48 20.94 11.38
C PHE A 853 23.16 22.03 10.53
N SER A 854 22.52 22.43 9.43
CA SER A 854 23.00 23.50 8.56
C SER A 854 22.06 24.70 8.60
N ILE A 855 22.62 25.90 8.47
CA ILE A 855 21.90 27.17 8.35
C ILE A 855 22.25 27.80 7.00
N ASP A 856 21.23 28.13 6.20
CA ASP A 856 21.37 28.84 4.93
C ASP A 856 21.09 30.33 5.13
N PHE A 857 22.07 31.17 4.82
CA PHE A 857 21.97 32.64 4.84
C PHE A 857 21.96 33.22 3.42
N VAL A 858 21.51 34.46 3.30
CA VAL A 858 21.72 35.29 2.12
C VAL A 858 22.32 36.63 2.53
N THR A 859 23.36 37.08 1.83
CA THR A 859 23.99 38.39 2.00
C THR A 859 23.85 39.24 0.74
N PHE A 860 23.68 40.55 0.93
CA PHE A 860 23.61 41.55 -0.14
C PHE A 860 23.92 42.95 0.43
N ILE A 861 24.24 43.91 -0.44
CA ILE A 861 24.33 45.32 -0.06
C ILE A 861 22.98 45.97 -0.33
N HIS A 862 22.40 46.64 0.67
CA HIS A 862 21.08 47.23 0.57
C HIS A 862 21.12 48.57 -0.19
N PRO A 863 20.38 48.76 -1.31
CA PRO A 863 20.63 49.85 -2.26
C PRO A 863 20.28 51.26 -1.75
N GLN A 864 19.59 51.38 -0.61
CA GLN A 864 19.23 52.68 -0.02
C GLN A 864 20.10 53.07 1.17
N THR A 865 20.71 52.10 1.87
CA THR A 865 21.57 52.36 3.05
C THR A 865 23.05 52.07 2.80
N MET A 866 23.38 51.37 1.70
CA MET A 866 24.72 50.88 1.36
C MET A 866 25.35 49.94 2.40
N GLU A 867 24.55 49.47 3.37
CA GLU A 867 24.97 48.50 4.39
C GLU A 867 24.85 47.06 3.88
N GLN A 868 25.78 46.21 4.32
CA GLN A 868 25.66 44.77 4.14
C GLN A 868 24.58 44.20 5.07
N GLN A 869 23.56 43.57 4.49
CA GLN A 869 22.56 42.82 5.24
C GLN A 869 22.76 41.32 5.07
N VAL A 870 22.57 40.57 6.16
CA VAL A 870 22.64 39.10 6.20
C VAL A 870 21.35 38.56 6.80
N TRP A 871 20.57 37.80 6.01
CA TRP A 871 19.28 37.24 6.42
C TRP A 871 19.34 35.71 6.55
N ALA A 872 18.80 35.15 7.63
CA ALA A 872 18.65 33.71 7.80
C ALA A 872 17.46 33.19 6.98
N THR A 873 17.73 32.34 5.98
CA THR A 873 16.73 31.88 5.02
C THR A 873 16.17 30.51 5.35
N ASP A 874 17.01 29.56 5.76
CA ASP A 874 16.63 28.15 5.89
C ASP A 874 17.49 27.36 6.90
N LEU A 875 16.95 26.25 7.41
CA LEU A 875 17.56 25.45 8.49
C LEU A 875 17.28 23.95 8.26
N ASP A 876 18.34 23.15 8.17
CA ASP A 876 18.29 21.73 7.83
C ASP A 876 18.90 20.88 8.95
N LEU A 877 18.07 20.21 9.76
CA LEU A 877 18.50 19.44 10.95
C LEU A 877 19.00 18.02 10.62
N TYR A 878 20.08 17.92 9.84
CA TYR A 878 20.78 16.66 9.52
C TYR A 878 22.26 16.91 9.16
N TYR A 879 23.04 15.84 8.98
CA TYR A 879 24.42 15.91 8.52
C TYR A 879 24.48 16.20 7.01
N SER A 880 25.12 17.30 6.60
CA SER A 880 25.07 17.84 5.24
C SER A 880 26.13 17.30 4.25
N ASP A 881 25.86 17.49 2.96
CA ASP A 881 26.82 17.23 1.87
C ASP A 881 28.06 18.15 1.98
N GLN A 882 27.88 19.43 2.33
CA GLN A 882 28.99 20.36 2.54
C GLN A 882 29.92 19.87 3.65
N LEU A 883 29.37 19.46 4.80
CA LEU A 883 30.15 18.96 5.91
C LEU A 883 30.84 17.63 5.54
N ALA A 884 30.20 16.77 4.73
CA ALA A 884 30.84 15.57 4.20
C ALA A 884 32.10 15.89 3.37
N LEU A 885 32.00 16.84 2.44
CA LEU A 885 33.10 17.25 1.57
C LEU A 885 34.17 18.04 2.35
N THR A 886 33.77 18.89 3.30
CA THR A 886 34.69 19.63 4.18
C THR A 886 35.52 18.67 5.03
N GLN A 887 34.90 17.67 5.66
CA GLN A 887 35.62 16.68 6.48
C GLN A 887 36.56 15.80 5.65
N LEU A 888 36.27 15.55 4.37
CA LEU A 888 37.21 14.89 3.46
C LEU A 888 38.36 15.81 3.03
N MET A 889 38.08 17.07 2.70
CA MET A 889 39.07 18.10 2.36
C MET A 889 40.10 18.30 3.48
N LEU A 890 39.65 18.34 4.75
CA LEU A 890 40.53 18.39 5.92
C LEU A 890 41.37 17.11 6.05
N TYR A 891 40.76 15.94 5.84
CA TYR A 891 41.45 14.65 5.93
C TYR A 891 42.59 14.46 4.90
N VAL A 892 42.34 14.85 3.65
CA VAL A 892 43.31 14.70 2.53
C VAL A 892 44.38 15.80 2.48
N THR A 893 44.27 16.83 3.33
CA THR A 893 45.30 17.87 3.51
C THR A 893 46.01 17.76 4.87
N ASP A 894 45.44 17.04 5.84
CA ASP A 894 45.77 17.13 7.26
C ASP A 894 45.64 18.57 7.80
N GLY A 895 44.70 19.33 7.25
CA GLY A 895 44.44 20.73 7.54
C GLY A 895 43.43 20.97 8.66
N ASN A 896 43.35 22.22 9.11
CA ASN A 896 42.42 22.70 10.14
C ASN A 896 41.59 23.88 9.61
N LEU A 897 40.28 23.88 9.85
CA LEU A 897 39.37 24.97 9.49
C LEU A 897 38.94 25.70 10.77
N ASP A 898 39.47 26.91 10.97
CA ASP A 898 39.00 27.80 12.02
C ASP A 898 37.86 28.68 11.50
N CYS A 899 36.63 28.26 11.83
CA CYS A 899 35.41 29.01 11.54
C CYS A 899 35.28 30.34 12.30
N SER A 900 36.09 30.59 13.34
CA SER A 900 36.06 31.86 14.09
C SER A 900 36.85 32.97 13.39
N THR A 901 37.98 32.64 12.75
CA THR A 901 38.79 33.57 11.94
C THR A 901 38.52 33.48 10.45
N GLY A 902 37.75 32.48 9.99
CA GLY A 902 37.46 32.24 8.57
C GLY A 902 38.65 31.69 7.80
N ARG A 903 39.51 30.88 8.42
CA ARG A 903 40.78 30.41 7.84
C ARG A 903 40.85 28.89 7.74
N LEU A 904 41.31 28.40 6.59
CA LEU A 904 41.71 27.01 6.38
C LEU A 904 43.23 26.95 6.30
N GLU A 905 43.86 26.40 7.34
CA GLU A 905 45.31 26.29 7.48
C GLU A 905 45.77 24.85 7.19
N VAL A 906 46.75 24.69 6.31
CA VAL A 906 47.30 23.39 5.92
C VAL A 906 48.80 23.34 6.25
N PRO A 907 49.28 22.35 7.03
CA PRO A 907 50.70 22.21 7.35
C PRO A 907 51.46 21.60 6.16
N LEU A 908 52.44 22.32 5.63
CA LEU A 908 53.26 21.86 4.51
C LEU A 908 54.49 21.07 4.99
N PRO A 909 54.93 20.02 4.26
CA PRO A 909 56.16 19.29 4.58
C PRO A 909 57.38 20.21 4.56
N CYS A 910 58.14 20.25 5.66
CA CYS A 910 59.31 21.12 5.77
C CYS A 910 60.45 20.59 4.88
N LYS A 911 60.67 21.24 3.72
CA LYS A 911 61.70 20.88 2.74
C LYS A 911 63.09 20.97 3.38
N LYS A 912 63.70 19.81 3.67
CA LYS A 912 65.04 19.70 4.29
C LYS A 912 66.13 20.21 3.35
N MET A 913 66.46 21.50 3.43
CA MET A 913 67.68 22.04 2.82
C MET A 913 68.89 21.31 3.42
N LYS A 914 69.79 20.82 2.56
CA LYS A 914 71.06 20.20 2.98
C LYS A 914 72.10 21.26 3.36
N SER A 915 71.84 22.02 4.42
CA SER A 915 72.85 22.88 5.06
C SER A 915 73.67 22.08 6.07
N GLN A 916 74.99 22.06 5.90
CA GLN A 916 75.90 21.57 6.93
C GLN A 916 76.03 22.62 8.03
N CYS A 917 75.43 22.38 9.19
CA CYS A 917 75.80 23.08 10.43
C CYS A 917 75.63 22.17 11.65
N VAL A 918 76.19 22.59 12.79
CA VAL A 918 76.53 21.74 13.94
C VAL A 918 75.37 21.64 14.95
N GLN A 919 75.40 20.56 15.75
CA GLN A 919 74.44 20.27 16.82
C GLN A 919 74.33 21.38 17.87
N THR A 920 73.12 21.89 18.12
CA THR A 920 72.65 22.22 19.50
C THR A 920 71.14 22.51 19.52
N GLY A 921 70.47 22.06 20.59
CA GLY A 921 69.12 22.51 20.98
C GLY A 921 67.92 21.85 20.27
N GLU A 922 67.10 21.12 21.02
CA GLU A 922 65.79 20.60 20.55
C GLU A 922 64.71 21.69 20.53
N ALA A 923 64.80 22.63 19.58
CA ALA A 923 63.67 23.48 19.24
C ALA A 923 62.68 22.70 18.35
N LYS A 924 61.41 22.63 18.73
CA LYS A 924 60.35 22.12 17.84
C LYS A 924 60.16 23.09 16.67
N ILE A 925 60.79 22.80 15.54
CA ILE A 925 60.54 23.48 14.27
C ILE A 925 59.09 23.17 13.85
N SER A 926 58.20 24.15 13.98
CA SER A 926 56.84 24.06 13.44
C SER A 926 56.89 24.01 11.92
N SER A 927 56.20 23.05 11.31
CA SER A 927 55.97 23.04 9.86
C SER A 927 55.32 24.35 9.41
N PRO A 928 55.72 24.94 8.27
CA PRO A 928 55.06 26.13 7.75
C PRO A 928 53.58 25.83 7.47
N LEU A 929 52.70 26.61 8.09
CA LEU A 929 51.27 26.62 7.81
C LEU A 929 51.04 27.52 6.58
N SER A 930 50.28 27.05 5.61
CA SER A 930 49.83 27.85 4.47
C SER A 930 48.31 27.94 4.44
N SER A 931 47.80 29.11 4.08
CA SER A 931 46.37 29.29 3.87
C SER A 931 45.93 28.56 2.60
N ARG A 932 44.72 28.02 2.62
CA ARG A 932 44.10 27.36 1.46
C ARG A 932 42.66 27.82 1.28
N TYR A 933 42.19 27.74 0.05
CA TYR A 933 40.77 27.80 -0.30
C TYR A 933 40.40 26.52 -1.04
N ALA A 934 39.13 26.15 -0.96
CA ALA A 934 38.59 25.03 -1.70
C ALA A 934 37.26 25.37 -2.36
N VAL A 935 36.93 24.66 -3.44
CA VAL A 935 35.60 24.62 -4.04
C VAL A 935 35.11 23.18 -4.03
N LEU A 936 33.95 22.95 -3.43
CA LEU A 936 33.37 21.65 -3.11
C LEU A 936 32.03 21.48 -3.84
N SER A 937 31.79 20.34 -4.49
CA SER A 937 30.46 20.00 -5.03
C SER A 937 30.17 18.50 -4.94
N SER A 938 28.93 18.16 -4.58
CA SER A 938 28.34 16.81 -4.70
C SER A 938 27.36 16.67 -5.87
N GLN A 939 27.03 17.78 -6.55
CA GLN A 939 25.87 17.87 -7.46
C GLN A 939 26.23 18.03 -8.94
N MET A 940 27.50 17.94 -9.34
CA MET A 940 27.87 17.99 -10.76
C MET A 940 27.29 16.78 -11.52
N ARG A 941 26.64 17.04 -12.66
CA ARG A 941 25.86 16.06 -13.42
C ARG A 941 26.24 16.09 -14.89
N HIS A 942 26.44 14.92 -15.49
CA HIS A 942 26.66 14.77 -16.92
C HIS A 942 26.18 13.39 -17.40
N SER A 943 25.24 13.33 -18.35
CA SER A 943 24.63 12.05 -18.78
C SER A 943 25.64 11.03 -19.30
N ASN A 944 26.68 11.49 -20.01
CA ASN A 944 27.65 10.61 -20.67
C ASN A 944 28.55 9.84 -19.68
N LEU A 945 28.67 10.29 -18.42
CA LEU A 945 29.37 9.53 -17.37
C LEU A 945 28.76 8.13 -17.16
N SER A 946 27.48 7.94 -17.50
CA SER A 946 26.78 6.65 -17.43
C SER A 946 27.36 5.56 -18.34
N VAL A 947 28.16 5.95 -19.34
CA VAL A 947 28.75 5.07 -20.36
C VAL A 947 30.25 4.83 -20.11
N ILE A 948 30.88 5.60 -19.22
CA ILE A 948 32.34 5.64 -19.03
C ILE A 948 32.73 4.94 -17.72
N TYR A 949 33.74 4.07 -17.78
CA TYR A 949 34.31 3.42 -16.60
C TYR A 949 35.16 4.41 -15.78
N TYR A 950 35.15 4.31 -14.46
CA TYR A 950 35.83 5.32 -13.63
C TYR A 950 37.34 5.30 -13.78
N SER A 951 37.94 4.14 -14.05
CA SER A 951 39.35 4.00 -14.44
C SER A 951 39.71 4.82 -15.68
N VAL A 952 38.87 4.83 -16.72
CA VAL A 952 39.07 5.61 -17.95
C VAL A 952 38.94 7.12 -17.66
N LEU A 953 37.90 7.50 -16.90
CA LEU A 953 37.71 8.90 -16.46
C LEU A 953 38.92 9.42 -15.68
N LEU A 954 39.42 8.64 -14.71
CA LEU A 954 40.58 9.01 -13.87
C LEU A 954 41.90 9.01 -14.66
N GLN A 955 42.06 8.13 -15.65
CA GLN A 955 43.22 8.15 -16.56
C GLN A 955 43.22 9.40 -17.44
N MET A 956 42.08 9.78 -18.02
CA MET A 956 41.93 11.03 -18.77
C MET A 956 42.21 12.26 -17.89
N CYS A 957 41.66 12.30 -16.67
CA CYS A 957 41.92 13.38 -15.72
C CYS A 957 43.43 13.49 -15.41
N LYS A 958 44.08 12.36 -15.11
CA LYS A 958 45.53 12.31 -14.85
C LYS A 958 46.36 12.78 -16.05
N ALA A 959 45.97 12.44 -17.28
CA ALA A 959 46.65 12.90 -18.50
C ALA A 959 46.59 14.42 -18.68
N HIS A 960 45.50 15.05 -18.23
CA HIS A 960 45.32 16.51 -18.22
C HIS A 960 45.90 17.22 -16.99
N GLY A 961 46.61 16.50 -16.11
CA GLY A 961 47.16 17.04 -14.85
C GLY A 961 46.11 17.25 -13.76
N ILE A 962 44.90 16.72 -13.91
CA ILE A 962 43.81 16.84 -12.94
C ILE A 962 43.94 15.73 -11.89
N GLY A 963 44.47 16.10 -10.73
CA GLY A 963 44.63 15.23 -9.56
C GLY A 963 45.10 16.00 -8.33
N LEU A 964 45.31 15.31 -7.21
CA LEU A 964 45.87 15.88 -5.98
C LEU A 964 47.40 15.72 -5.96
N ASP A 965 48.10 16.83 -5.72
CA ASP A 965 49.51 16.82 -5.31
C ASP A 965 49.59 16.58 -3.79
N VAL A 966 50.26 15.50 -3.40
CA VAL A 966 50.43 15.09 -1.99
C VAL A 966 51.50 15.90 -1.26
N GLN A 967 52.44 16.52 -1.98
CA GLN A 967 53.54 17.31 -1.43
C GLN A 967 53.12 18.76 -1.16
N GLU A 968 52.53 19.42 -2.16
CA GLU A 968 52.07 20.81 -2.03
C GLU A 968 50.61 20.93 -1.53
N LYS A 969 49.96 19.76 -1.32
CA LYS A 969 48.62 19.60 -0.73
C LYS A 969 47.53 20.42 -1.43
N GLN A 970 47.53 20.36 -2.76
CA GLN A 970 46.67 21.15 -3.64
C GLN A 970 46.30 20.37 -4.92
N GLY A 971 45.32 20.84 -5.68
CA GLY A 971 44.78 20.17 -6.87
C GLY A 971 43.36 19.64 -6.66
N THR A 972 42.98 18.58 -7.37
CA THR A 972 41.59 18.12 -7.49
C THR A 972 41.38 16.66 -7.11
N ILE A 973 40.29 16.40 -6.38
CA ILE A 973 39.82 15.09 -5.90
C ILE A 973 38.38 14.89 -6.39
N PHE A 974 38.02 13.64 -6.68
CA PHE A 974 36.68 13.27 -7.16
C PHE A 974 35.91 12.42 -6.15
N MET A 975 34.61 12.68 -6.02
CA MET A 975 33.68 11.80 -5.31
C MET A 975 32.84 11.05 -6.35
N LEU A 976 33.06 9.75 -6.41
CA LEU A 976 32.47 8.87 -7.42
C LEU A 976 31.25 8.16 -6.83
N TYR A 977 30.09 8.33 -7.47
CA TYR A 977 28.79 7.87 -6.96
C TYR A 977 28.27 6.65 -7.73
N GLU A 978 28.20 5.50 -7.04
CA GLU A 978 27.42 4.36 -7.49
C GLU A 978 25.92 4.69 -7.36
N ASP A 979 25.29 5.18 -8.43
CA ASP A 979 23.83 5.37 -8.51
C ASP A 979 23.23 4.61 -9.70
N ARG A 980 21.90 4.44 -9.74
CA ARG A 980 21.18 3.65 -10.76
C ARG A 980 21.37 4.13 -12.22
N ARG A 981 22.02 5.26 -12.45
CA ARG A 981 22.26 5.92 -13.73
C ARG A 981 23.69 6.44 -13.91
N ARG A 982 24.55 6.45 -12.88
CA ARG A 982 25.98 6.85 -12.93
C ARG A 982 26.27 8.19 -13.66
N TYR A 983 25.41 9.19 -13.48
CA TYR A 983 25.50 10.50 -14.16
C TYR A 983 26.00 11.62 -13.24
N ARG A 984 26.34 11.30 -11.98
CA ARG A 984 26.78 12.25 -10.96
C ARG A 984 28.28 12.12 -10.71
N LEU A 985 28.91 13.28 -10.51
CA LEU A 985 30.30 13.44 -10.10
C LEU A 985 30.32 14.47 -8.96
N GLY A 986 31.07 14.18 -7.90
CA GLY A 986 31.47 15.21 -6.95
C GLY A 986 32.92 15.61 -7.23
N MET A 987 33.25 16.86 -6.94
CA MET A 987 34.59 17.40 -7.17
C MET A 987 34.99 18.33 -6.02
N ILE A 988 36.23 18.21 -5.58
CA ILE A 988 36.88 19.06 -4.59
C ILE A 988 38.14 19.60 -5.27
N THR A 989 38.28 20.92 -5.37
CA THR A 989 39.52 21.57 -5.83
C THR A 989 40.08 22.41 -4.70
N ILE A 990 41.39 22.36 -4.45
CA ILE A 990 42.10 22.98 -3.32
C ILE A 990 43.32 23.75 -3.86
N GLY A 991 43.61 24.94 -3.34
CA GLY A 991 44.75 25.76 -3.73
C GLY A 991 44.95 26.99 -2.84
N GLU A 992 45.91 27.86 -3.18
CA GLU A 992 46.35 28.97 -2.30
C GLU A 992 45.48 30.23 -2.41
N ASP A 993 44.87 30.48 -3.57
CA ASP A 993 44.03 31.67 -3.86
C ASP A 993 42.63 31.25 -4.32
N LEU A 994 41.61 31.97 -3.85
CA LEU A 994 40.21 31.70 -4.16
C LEU A 994 39.88 31.85 -5.65
N GLN A 995 40.44 32.87 -6.33
CA GLN A 995 40.16 33.10 -7.75
C GLN A 995 40.80 32.01 -8.62
N GLY A 996 42.04 31.62 -8.31
CA GLY A 996 42.75 30.50 -8.93
C GLY A 996 42.08 29.13 -8.69
N VAL A 997 41.53 28.88 -7.51
CA VAL A 997 40.77 27.65 -7.20
C VAL A 997 39.44 27.59 -7.95
N LEU A 998 38.69 28.70 -8.01
CA LEU A 998 37.47 28.83 -8.82
C LEU A 998 37.76 28.59 -10.31
N MET A 999 38.78 29.26 -10.87
CA MET A 999 39.22 29.05 -12.26
C MET A 999 39.66 27.62 -12.54
N THR A 1000 40.36 26.98 -11.58
CA THR A 1000 40.79 25.57 -11.72
C THR A 1000 39.59 24.63 -11.69
N PHE A 1001 38.60 24.87 -10.83
CA PHE A 1001 37.36 24.10 -10.80
C PHE A 1001 36.59 24.24 -12.13
N ALA A 1002 36.39 25.46 -12.64
CA ALA A 1002 35.74 25.71 -13.93
C ALA A 1002 36.50 25.08 -15.11
N ARG A 1003 37.83 25.22 -15.17
CA ARG A 1003 38.71 24.58 -16.16
C ARG A 1003 38.56 23.06 -16.14
N ASN A 1004 38.54 22.45 -14.97
CA ASN A 1004 38.44 20.99 -14.85
C ASN A 1004 37.07 20.49 -15.33
N LEU A 1005 35.97 21.19 -15.01
CA LEU A 1005 34.66 20.89 -15.59
C LEU A 1005 34.65 21.04 -17.12
N PHE A 1006 35.31 22.06 -17.67
CA PHE A 1006 35.40 22.26 -19.12
C PHE A 1006 36.14 21.10 -19.80
N ILE A 1007 37.33 20.74 -19.32
CA ILE A 1007 38.14 19.63 -19.86
C ILE A 1007 37.34 18.32 -19.81
N ILE A 1008 36.78 17.98 -18.64
CA ILE A 1008 35.98 16.76 -18.47
C ILE A 1008 34.78 16.79 -19.43
N HIS A 1009 34.10 17.93 -19.60
CA HIS A 1009 32.98 18.04 -20.55
C HIS A 1009 33.41 17.75 -21.99
N GLN A 1010 34.50 18.34 -22.48
CA GLN A 1010 34.98 18.11 -23.86
C GLN A 1010 35.32 16.63 -24.09
N GLU A 1011 36.13 16.05 -23.20
CA GLU A 1011 36.63 14.67 -23.32
C GLU A 1011 35.51 13.62 -23.29
N ILE A 1012 34.41 13.86 -22.56
CA ILE A 1012 33.27 12.93 -22.50
C ILE A 1012 32.15 13.25 -23.49
N SER A 1013 32.30 14.28 -24.34
CA SER A 1013 31.21 14.79 -25.21
C SER A 1013 31.61 14.89 -26.67
N ALA A 1014 31.36 13.82 -27.43
CA ALA A 1014 31.49 13.85 -28.88
C ALA A 1014 30.60 14.95 -29.51
N PRO A 1015 30.95 15.47 -30.72
CA PRO A 1015 30.17 16.52 -31.39
C PRO A 1015 28.70 16.17 -31.63
N ASN A 1016 28.38 14.87 -31.75
CA ASN A 1016 27.03 14.33 -31.91
C ASN A 1016 26.39 13.83 -30.60
N MET A 1017 27.06 13.95 -29.45
CA MET A 1017 26.63 13.41 -28.15
C MET A 1017 27.02 14.35 -26.99
N GLN A 1018 26.49 15.57 -26.98
CA GLN A 1018 26.79 16.59 -25.95
C GLN A 1018 26.24 16.29 -24.54
N GLY A 1019 25.16 15.48 -24.44
CA GLY A 1019 24.57 15.08 -23.17
C GLY A 1019 23.75 16.14 -22.42
N GLU A 1020 23.02 15.72 -21.39
CA GLU A 1020 22.45 16.62 -20.37
C GLU A 1020 23.50 16.88 -19.28
N THR A 1021 23.79 18.15 -18.98
CA THR A 1021 24.76 18.54 -17.95
C THR A 1021 24.49 19.91 -17.33
N ASN A 1022 24.86 20.09 -16.06
CA ASN A 1022 24.91 21.39 -15.38
C ASN A 1022 26.33 22.02 -15.39
N PHE A 1023 27.35 21.35 -15.95
CA PHE A 1023 28.75 21.83 -15.97
C PHE A 1023 28.86 23.21 -16.64
N LYS A 1024 28.17 23.41 -17.77
CA LYS A 1024 28.16 24.68 -18.53
C LYS A 1024 27.52 25.84 -17.76
N MET A 1025 26.63 25.54 -16.81
CA MET A 1025 26.03 26.56 -15.94
C MET A 1025 26.92 26.86 -14.74
N ALA A 1026 27.56 25.84 -14.14
CA ALA A 1026 28.57 26.04 -13.08
C ALA A 1026 29.74 26.91 -13.56
N ILE A 1027 30.22 26.70 -14.79
CA ILE A 1027 31.29 27.52 -15.38
C ILE A 1027 30.85 28.99 -15.49
N ARG A 1028 29.64 29.26 -16.03
CA ARG A 1028 29.08 30.62 -16.15
C ARG A 1028 28.84 31.31 -14.82
N ASP A 1029 28.40 30.56 -13.82
CA ASP A 1029 28.17 31.06 -12.46
C ASP A 1029 29.50 31.48 -11.82
N ILE A 1030 30.55 30.66 -11.98
CA ILE A 1030 31.92 30.99 -11.55
C ILE A 1030 32.50 32.18 -12.35
N GLU A 1031 32.28 32.25 -13.67
CA GLU A 1031 32.67 33.39 -14.52
C GLU A 1031 32.02 34.69 -14.02
N ALA A 1032 30.73 34.65 -13.65
CA ALA A 1032 30.03 35.79 -13.07
C ALA A 1032 30.58 36.20 -11.70
N ILE A 1033 30.77 35.25 -10.78
CA ILE A 1033 31.38 35.50 -9.45
C ILE A 1033 32.76 36.16 -9.59
N LEU A 1034 33.60 35.66 -10.52
CA LEU A 1034 34.92 36.22 -10.78
C LEU A 1034 34.86 37.62 -11.40
N GLY A 1035 33.92 37.86 -12.31
CA GLY A 1035 33.64 39.20 -12.87
C GLY A 1035 33.25 40.22 -11.81
N THR A 1036 32.25 39.91 -10.97
CA THR A 1036 31.83 40.76 -9.85
C THR A 1036 32.98 41.00 -8.86
N THR A 1037 33.82 39.98 -8.60
CA THR A 1037 35.00 40.13 -7.73
C THR A 1037 36.04 41.07 -8.34
N ALA A 1038 36.25 41.04 -9.66
CA ALA A 1038 37.16 41.95 -10.35
C ALA A 1038 36.64 43.40 -10.35
N GLU A 1039 35.35 43.61 -10.62
CA GLU A 1039 34.70 44.92 -10.51
C GLU A 1039 34.82 45.51 -9.11
N ASN A 1040 34.63 44.69 -8.07
CA ASN A 1040 34.70 45.16 -6.69
C ASN A 1040 36.14 45.53 -6.27
N LYS A 1041 37.16 44.83 -6.79
CA LYS A 1041 38.57 45.24 -6.63
C LYS A 1041 38.84 46.61 -7.24
N LEU A 1042 38.44 46.81 -8.51
CA LEU A 1042 38.62 48.09 -9.21
C LEU A 1042 37.93 49.25 -8.48
N LYS A 1043 36.67 49.07 -8.03
CA LYS A 1043 35.95 50.08 -7.25
C LYS A 1043 36.64 50.41 -5.92
N CYS A 1044 37.22 49.41 -5.24
CA CYS A 1044 38.01 49.64 -4.02
C CYS A 1044 39.32 50.40 -4.29
N GLU A 1045 39.96 50.17 -5.43
CA GLU A 1045 41.18 50.86 -5.85
C GLU A 1045 40.88 52.33 -6.24
N GLU A 1046 39.75 52.58 -6.93
CA GLU A 1046 39.22 53.92 -7.23
C GLU A 1046 38.79 54.69 -5.96
N GLU A 1047 38.19 54.00 -4.99
CA GLU A 1047 37.85 54.57 -3.67
C GLU A 1047 39.08 54.84 -2.77
N GLN A 1048 40.23 54.24 -3.05
CA GLN A 1048 41.47 54.48 -2.33
C GLN A 1048 42.29 55.61 -2.96
N SER A 1049 42.35 55.69 -4.30
CA SER A 1049 42.98 56.82 -4.99
C SER A 1049 42.24 58.14 -4.74
N SER A 1050 40.90 58.15 -4.85
CA SER A 1050 40.09 59.34 -4.55
C SER A 1050 40.14 59.80 -3.08
N LYS A 1051 40.51 58.92 -2.13
CA LYS A 1051 40.80 59.28 -0.74
C LYS A 1051 42.24 59.74 -0.52
N ALA A 1052 43.17 59.46 -1.43
CA ALA A 1052 44.55 59.95 -1.41
C ALA A 1052 44.68 61.33 -2.09
N ASP A 1053 43.85 61.61 -3.11
CA ASP A 1053 43.80 62.91 -3.81
C ASP A 1053 42.93 63.96 -3.09
N ALA A 1054 42.32 63.62 -1.95
CA ALA A 1054 41.59 64.57 -1.12
C ALA A 1054 42.57 65.49 -0.34
N PRO A 1055 42.53 66.82 -0.51
CA PRO A 1055 43.39 67.72 0.25
C PRO A 1055 43.04 67.69 1.74
N GLN A 1056 44.06 67.79 2.59
CA GLN A 1056 43.88 67.96 4.04
C GLN A 1056 43.47 69.40 4.35
N GLU A 1057 42.25 69.57 4.89
CA GLU A 1057 41.78 70.76 5.61
C GLU A 1057 41.67 70.45 7.12
#